data_AF-A0A1Q5QAC2-F1
#
_entry.id   AF-A0A1Q5QAC2-F1
#
_cell.length_a   1.000
_cell.length_b   1.000
_cell.length_c   1.000
_cell.angle_alpha   90.00
_cell.angle_beta   90.00
_cell.angle_gamma   90.00
#
_symmetry.space_group_name_H-M   'P 1'
#
loop_
_entity.id
_entity.type
_entity.pdbx_description
1 polymer ?
#
loop_
_entity_poly.entity_id
_entity_poly.type
_entity_poly.pdbx_seq_one_letter_code
_entity_poly.pdbx_strand_id
1 'polypeptide(L)'
;MSSSTSAILYALTVSASPTTPAIPDDATSKPHHGKDRFHNPWDSWVEFGRLDVPKAMISRVLSGEANKPDTTPPTVPVQTPTFLPSRDTPKLRATWLGHACYYVEFPGGLRVLFDPVFEDRCSPFSWLGPKRYTKAPCEVTEIPTIDVVVISHNHYDHLSLPTVKAIAKKHSNCHFFVPLGNASWFRKAGISKVTELDWWDQRDVTLSPTTKQPQTVTEPDAPATKSADIVGRISCLPCQHIAARSPFDLAKTLWASWAIESGGQKVFFGGDTGYRAVPNLKGVVDDHAPEYDFPTCPAFKQIGELRGPFDLGLIPIGAYSPRWVMSCMHADPHDAVNIFQDTQCKKAMGIHWGTWVLTEEDVMEPPKKLKEALRRFDIPETVLVPYFTKRLLSLSALDCYISMNTIKVWAGLRAELLALAQLPSAAYPKAQLELIAMHDIDGAVRTVSARHKKACTECRQQKAKCDAYMNPDAPCSRCRKVGATCVISDPFKREHKRKRLSQLEREAEDLRKRLHGNHHGAMISPVGALNVTTETSRTPQSLGSLTPDTSPSQSIDPPFSTQPISINARPTPVVLPAPSGVRNDGPTQARTLKGTQVEACEINDIFQLFFQDYAPFLPILDPAMSPNGYYEQSPLLFWTVILVASRSYNKNPTLFPTLADPVFEMMLLSMKSNSTPVLKIQSFLLFLTWPLPILEVPFPLCGWLLNLAMQNGLHMPMASHEFGRNARSSALEPSRANKSVLTMDMQRRSELWAYCIVVYQRACLQKGQPPRAMLGLVPESGQHLCYQVPPILALQLRCLDIVSKCSTSIFAAGVRNTSFEHERSMSILIRAHESQLNDMVSQLPPNHNTLYPTIARLQIQVFYLYKDLTGSFNDCFLRLANTACSVIEHMKVLFNQPEAYVASPVFATNGMILACACLLRLLKSSMASKIDAERAKHYLFTGITTMKNAILDQNDLAAKCSRAMNQVWNSSKAFRKSDGSEYSTLRIRSRLVMSPVIDLAWWWREEFEPEEVAQRLEAEKEANKRDDGGDVSMLGPSDVEEFQFLNDEFLTDFEWALTSDILLPTGGFVDMGWPGSSSAELSLPLV
;
A
#
# COMPACT_ATOMS: atom_id res chain seq x y z
N MET A 1 44.56 3.31 -22.28
CA MET A 1 44.13 4.00 -23.52
C MET A 1 42.62 3.83 -23.63
N SER A 2 41.85 4.88 -23.36
CA SER A 2 40.38 4.87 -23.44
C SER A 2 39.99 5.29 -24.85
N SER A 3 39.50 4.33 -25.65
CA SER A 3 38.95 4.61 -26.98
C SER A 3 37.53 5.15 -26.83
N SER A 4 37.40 6.46 -27.00
CA SER A 4 36.13 7.17 -27.22
C SER A 4 35.52 6.72 -28.55
N THR A 5 34.72 5.64 -28.55
CA THR A 5 33.90 5.26 -29.70
C THR A 5 32.59 6.04 -29.64
N SER A 6 32.47 7.08 -30.47
CA SER A 6 31.22 7.78 -30.71
C SER A 6 30.15 6.78 -31.17
N ALA A 7 29.15 6.53 -30.33
CA ALA A 7 28.04 5.65 -30.67
C ALA A 7 27.25 6.24 -31.84
N ILE A 8 27.19 5.51 -32.96
CA ILE A 8 26.33 5.86 -34.09
C ILE A 8 24.88 5.78 -33.60
N LEU A 9 24.18 6.92 -33.64
CA LEU A 9 22.75 6.99 -33.32
C LEU A 9 21.95 6.42 -34.49
N TYR A 10 21.00 5.54 -34.20
CA TYR A 10 20.07 4.99 -35.19
C TYR A 10 18.68 5.61 -35.00
N ALA A 11 18.02 5.97 -36.10
CA ALA A 11 16.63 6.40 -36.13
C ALA A 11 15.74 5.23 -36.58
N LEU A 12 14.75 4.87 -35.77
CA LEU A 12 13.80 3.80 -36.06
C LEU A 12 12.61 4.36 -36.85
N THR A 13 12.29 3.72 -37.96
CA THR A 13 11.09 3.94 -38.76
C THR A 13 10.20 2.69 -38.69
N VAL A 14 8.89 2.90 -38.62
CA VAL A 14 7.88 1.83 -38.61
C VAL A 14 7.06 1.94 -39.88
N SER A 15 6.98 0.88 -40.65
CA SER A 15 6.20 0.81 -41.89
C SER A 15 5.16 -0.32 -41.82
N ALA A 16 4.10 -0.17 -42.62
CA ALA A 16 3.23 -1.29 -42.92
C ALA A 16 4.04 -2.33 -43.70
N SER A 17 3.88 -3.62 -43.35
CA SER A 17 4.58 -4.66 -44.09
C SER A 17 4.03 -4.75 -45.52
N PRO A 18 4.89 -4.86 -46.55
CA PRO A 18 4.46 -4.85 -47.95
C PRO A 18 3.63 -6.08 -48.34
N THR A 19 3.62 -7.13 -47.51
CA THR A 19 2.82 -8.35 -47.73
C THR A 19 1.72 -8.43 -46.68
N THR A 20 0.49 -8.66 -47.11
CA THR A 20 -0.61 -8.99 -46.20
C THR A 20 -0.27 -10.31 -45.49
N PRO A 21 -0.16 -10.32 -44.15
CA PRO A 21 0.15 -11.56 -43.43
C PRO A 21 -0.93 -12.60 -43.67
N ALA A 22 -0.54 -13.87 -43.82
CA ALA A 22 -1.49 -14.97 -43.74
C ALA A 22 -2.12 -14.98 -42.34
N ILE A 23 -3.45 -15.03 -42.31
CA ILE A 23 -4.26 -15.11 -41.09
C ILE A 23 -5.12 -16.38 -41.16
N PRO A 24 -5.42 -17.02 -40.03
CA PRO A 24 -6.39 -18.11 -39.98
C PRO A 24 -7.79 -17.67 -40.44
N ASP A 25 -8.55 -18.57 -41.06
CA ASP A 25 -9.90 -18.30 -41.56
C ASP A 25 -10.83 -17.79 -40.43
N ASP A 26 -10.76 -18.40 -39.25
CA ASP A 26 -11.51 -18.04 -38.04
C ASP A 26 -11.10 -16.68 -37.45
N ALA A 27 -9.89 -16.19 -37.74
CA ALA A 27 -9.43 -14.88 -37.31
C ALA A 27 -9.93 -13.73 -38.22
N THR A 28 -10.39 -14.03 -39.44
CA THR A 28 -10.82 -13.01 -40.42
C THR A 28 -12.01 -12.19 -39.92
N SER A 29 -12.94 -12.82 -39.18
CA SER A 29 -14.09 -12.14 -38.58
C SER A 29 -13.75 -11.38 -37.30
N LYS A 30 -12.49 -11.41 -36.85
CA LYS A 30 -12.01 -10.82 -35.59
C LYS A 30 -12.91 -11.15 -34.39
N PRO A 31 -13.16 -12.45 -34.12
CA PRO A 31 -14.15 -12.87 -33.14
C PRO A 31 -13.84 -12.38 -31.73
N HIS A 32 -12.59 -12.07 -31.40
CA HIS A 32 -12.18 -11.52 -30.10
C HIS A 32 -12.70 -10.10 -29.83
N HIS A 33 -13.18 -9.36 -30.84
CA HIS A 33 -13.78 -8.04 -30.67
C HIS A 33 -15.24 -8.16 -30.20
N GLY A 34 -15.48 -7.83 -28.94
CA GLY A 34 -16.84 -7.61 -28.43
C GLY A 34 -17.28 -6.14 -28.57
N LYS A 35 -18.55 -5.87 -28.26
CA LYS A 35 -19.14 -4.52 -28.39
C LYS A 35 -18.43 -3.44 -27.57
N ASP A 36 -18.02 -3.79 -26.34
CA ASP A 36 -17.44 -2.84 -25.37
C ASP A 36 -16.12 -3.35 -24.75
N ARG A 37 -15.72 -4.59 -25.04
CA ARG A 37 -14.58 -5.32 -24.44
C ARG A 37 -14.09 -6.43 -25.39
N PHE A 38 -12.83 -6.83 -25.24
CA PHE A 38 -12.28 -8.03 -25.87
C PHE A 38 -12.70 -9.30 -25.12
N HIS A 39 -12.68 -10.44 -25.79
CA HIS A 39 -12.94 -11.76 -25.20
C HIS A 39 -12.15 -12.85 -25.90
N ASN A 40 -11.96 -13.98 -25.23
CA ASN A 40 -11.35 -15.17 -25.82
C ASN A 40 -12.43 -15.93 -26.63
N PRO A 41 -12.17 -16.27 -27.91
CA PRO A 41 -13.16 -16.90 -28.77
C PRO A 41 -13.16 -18.44 -28.74
N TRP A 42 -12.26 -19.06 -27.99
CA TRP A 42 -12.01 -20.51 -28.04
C TRP A 42 -12.73 -21.29 -26.93
N ASP A 43 -13.08 -22.54 -27.20
CA ASP A 43 -13.72 -23.45 -26.23
C ASP A 43 -12.83 -23.80 -25.03
N SER A 44 -11.52 -23.59 -25.17
CA SER A 44 -10.51 -23.71 -24.11
C SER A 44 -10.58 -22.58 -23.07
N TRP A 45 -11.48 -21.61 -23.23
CA TRP A 45 -11.71 -20.51 -22.30
C TRP A 45 -12.96 -20.72 -21.44
N VAL A 46 -12.85 -20.42 -20.15
CA VAL A 46 -14.00 -20.39 -19.22
C VAL A 46 -14.17 -18.97 -18.70
N GLU A 47 -15.35 -18.40 -18.91
CA GLU A 47 -15.64 -17.05 -18.42
C GLU A 47 -16.04 -17.07 -16.94
N PHE A 48 -15.21 -16.44 -16.11
CA PHE A 48 -15.49 -16.22 -14.70
C PHE A 48 -16.21 -14.89 -14.47
N GLY A 49 -17.20 -14.87 -13.59
CA GLY A 49 -17.79 -13.63 -13.11
C GLY A 49 -16.78 -12.81 -12.30
N ARG A 50 -16.99 -11.49 -12.26
CA ARG A 50 -16.09 -10.50 -11.59
C ARG A 50 -15.74 -10.79 -10.13
N LEU A 51 -16.54 -11.62 -9.46
CA LEU A 51 -16.31 -11.99 -8.06
C LEU A 51 -15.93 -13.46 -7.90
N ASP A 52 -15.97 -14.27 -8.96
CA ASP A 52 -15.86 -15.72 -8.83
C ASP A 52 -14.43 -16.15 -8.50
N VAL A 53 -13.43 -15.58 -9.19
CA VAL A 53 -12.00 -15.79 -8.87
C VAL A 53 -11.66 -15.28 -7.46
N PRO A 54 -11.96 -14.01 -7.08
CA PRO A 54 -11.72 -13.56 -5.70
C PRO A 54 -12.45 -14.40 -4.64
N LYS A 55 -13.70 -14.80 -4.89
CA LYS A 55 -14.46 -15.67 -3.95
C LYS A 55 -13.83 -17.04 -3.83
N ALA A 56 -13.40 -17.64 -4.94
CA ALA A 56 -12.73 -18.93 -4.97
C ALA A 56 -11.44 -18.90 -4.14
N MET A 57 -10.57 -17.91 -4.41
CA MET A 57 -9.31 -17.75 -3.67
C MET A 57 -9.56 -17.47 -2.18
N ILE A 58 -10.48 -16.57 -1.84
CA ILE A 58 -10.82 -16.27 -0.43
C ILE A 58 -11.42 -17.51 0.26
N SER A 59 -12.28 -18.26 -0.42
CA SER A 59 -12.87 -19.49 0.13
C SER A 59 -11.78 -20.48 0.50
N ARG A 60 -10.78 -20.69 -0.37
CA ARG A 60 -9.65 -21.59 -0.13
C ARG A 60 -8.81 -21.18 1.08
N VAL A 61 -8.55 -19.87 1.21
CA VAL A 61 -7.86 -19.31 2.40
C VAL A 61 -8.67 -19.57 3.67
N LEU A 62 -9.99 -19.36 3.64
CA LEU A 62 -10.85 -19.59 4.80
C LEU A 62 -11.01 -21.07 5.17
N SER A 63 -10.96 -21.97 4.18
CA SER A 63 -11.00 -23.42 4.40
C SER A 63 -9.65 -24.04 4.75
N GLY A 64 -8.55 -23.27 4.74
CA GLY A 64 -7.20 -23.79 4.97
C GLY A 64 -6.66 -24.64 3.81
N GLU A 65 -7.30 -24.62 2.65
CA GLU A 65 -6.89 -25.36 1.45
C GLU A 65 -5.85 -24.60 0.62
N ALA A 66 -5.69 -23.29 0.85
CA ALA A 66 -4.75 -22.46 0.12
C ALA A 66 -3.31 -22.72 0.57
N ASN A 67 -2.41 -22.93 -0.38
CA ASN A 67 -0.98 -22.98 -0.10
C ASN A 67 -0.39 -21.56 -0.06
N LYS A 68 0.56 -21.31 0.83
CA LYS A 68 1.37 -20.08 0.87
C LYS A 68 2.82 -20.46 0.56
N PRO A 69 3.30 -20.18 -0.67
CA PRO A 69 4.65 -20.54 -1.07
C PRO A 69 5.71 -19.95 -0.15
N ASP A 70 6.70 -20.75 0.20
CA ASP A 70 7.87 -20.31 0.95
C ASP A 70 8.80 -19.49 0.04
N THR A 71 9.05 -18.23 0.43
CA THR A 71 9.93 -17.31 -0.29
C THR A 71 11.27 -17.08 0.42
N THR A 72 11.53 -17.81 1.51
CA THR A 72 12.74 -17.64 2.33
C THR A 72 13.97 -18.14 1.54
N PRO A 73 15.04 -17.33 1.41
CA PRO A 73 16.25 -17.77 0.73
C PRO A 73 16.89 -19.00 1.40
N PRO A 74 17.55 -19.90 0.64
CA PRO A 74 17.88 -19.77 -0.78
C PRO A 74 16.74 -20.20 -1.72
N THR A 75 16.33 -19.30 -2.63
CA THR A 75 15.35 -19.58 -3.70
C THR A 75 16.03 -19.55 -5.08
N VAL A 76 15.55 -18.72 -6.03
CA VAL A 76 16.16 -18.53 -7.34
C VAL A 76 17.38 -17.61 -7.18
N PRO A 77 18.60 -18.04 -7.55
CA PRO A 77 19.78 -17.17 -7.43
C PRO A 77 19.64 -15.96 -8.36
N VAL A 78 20.38 -14.88 -8.11
CA VAL A 78 20.39 -13.71 -8.99
C VAL A 78 21.83 -13.43 -9.41
N GLN A 79 22.06 -13.21 -10.71
CA GLN A 79 23.35 -12.76 -11.22
C GLN A 79 23.22 -11.45 -11.98
N THR A 80 24.29 -10.66 -11.89
CA THR A 80 24.46 -9.45 -12.68
C THR A 80 24.66 -9.82 -14.15
N PRO A 81 23.84 -9.29 -15.08
CA PRO A 81 23.94 -9.57 -16.49
C PRO A 81 25.17 -8.87 -17.09
N THR A 82 25.75 -9.48 -18.12
CA THR A 82 26.78 -8.84 -18.95
C THR A 82 26.18 -8.57 -20.32
N PHE A 83 26.13 -7.30 -20.73
CA PHE A 83 25.65 -6.89 -22.05
C PHE A 83 26.79 -6.72 -23.04
N LEU A 84 26.53 -6.92 -24.33
CA LEU A 84 27.53 -6.67 -25.35
C LEU A 84 27.76 -5.15 -25.49
N PRO A 85 29.03 -4.71 -25.63
CA PRO A 85 29.35 -3.29 -25.79
C PRO A 85 28.98 -2.77 -27.19
N SER A 86 28.72 -3.67 -28.15
CA SER A 86 28.33 -3.32 -29.51
C SER A 86 27.11 -4.12 -29.98
N ARG A 87 26.50 -3.67 -31.07
CA ARG A 87 25.38 -4.35 -31.71
C ARG A 87 25.80 -5.60 -32.51
N ASP A 88 27.08 -5.75 -32.79
CA ASP A 88 27.61 -6.88 -33.54
C ASP A 88 27.55 -8.14 -32.69
N THR A 89 26.77 -9.12 -33.15
CA THR A 89 26.69 -10.45 -32.55
C THR A 89 26.42 -11.47 -33.65
N PRO A 90 27.20 -12.55 -33.76
CA PRO A 90 26.94 -13.57 -34.77
C PRO A 90 25.72 -14.45 -34.45
N LYS A 91 25.18 -14.35 -33.23
CA LYS A 91 24.19 -15.29 -32.68
C LYS A 91 23.10 -14.58 -31.88
N LEU A 92 21.92 -15.19 -31.85
CA LEU A 92 20.82 -14.77 -31.00
C LEU A 92 21.20 -14.96 -29.53
N ARG A 93 21.03 -13.91 -28.71
CA ARG A 93 21.31 -13.95 -27.27
C ARG A 93 20.09 -13.47 -26.50
N ALA A 94 19.67 -14.23 -25.50
CA ALA A 94 18.57 -13.88 -24.62
C ALA A 94 19.07 -13.81 -23.18
N THR A 95 18.74 -12.71 -22.49
CA THR A 95 19.09 -12.49 -21.09
C THR A 95 17.80 -12.35 -20.30
N TRP A 96 17.58 -13.25 -19.33
CA TRP A 96 16.43 -13.18 -18.44
C TRP A 96 16.69 -12.14 -17.35
N LEU A 97 15.78 -11.18 -17.20
CA LEU A 97 15.86 -10.09 -16.24
C LEU A 97 14.83 -10.23 -15.10
N GLY A 98 14.23 -11.40 -14.97
CA GLY A 98 13.21 -11.74 -13.98
C GLY A 98 11.79 -11.75 -14.57
N HIS A 99 10.93 -12.62 -14.04
CA HIS A 99 9.53 -12.79 -14.44
C HIS A 99 9.37 -13.01 -15.95
N ALA A 100 8.61 -12.15 -16.64
CA ALA A 100 8.44 -12.13 -18.09
C ALA A 100 9.47 -11.27 -18.84
N CYS A 101 10.38 -10.60 -18.13
CA CYS A 101 11.32 -9.64 -18.71
C CYS A 101 12.52 -10.34 -19.35
N TYR A 102 12.66 -10.21 -20.67
CA TYR A 102 13.80 -10.71 -21.43
C TYR A 102 14.39 -9.62 -22.32
N TYR A 103 15.71 -9.51 -22.31
CA TYR A 103 16.47 -8.69 -23.24
C TYR A 103 17.09 -9.59 -24.31
N VAL A 104 16.71 -9.37 -25.58
CA VAL A 104 17.12 -10.20 -26.71
C VAL A 104 17.95 -9.40 -27.72
N GLU A 105 19.10 -9.97 -28.06
CA GLU A 105 20.10 -9.43 -28.96
C GLU A 105 20.12 -10.25 -30.25
N PHE A 106 19.60 -9.66 -31.33
CA PHE A 106 19.54 -10.32 -32.63
C PHE A 106 20.85 -10.16 -33.41
N PRO A 107 21.23 -11.15 -34.24
CA PRO A 107 22.40 -11.04 -35.12
C PRO A 107 22.36 -9.87 -36.10
N GLY A 108 21.15 -9.44 -36.48
CA GLY A 108 20.95 -8.27 -37.32
C GLY A 108 21.21 -6.92 -36.62
N GLY A 109 21.60 -6.93 -35.34
CA GLY A 109 21.88 -5.71 -34.57
C GLY A 109 20.68 -5.13 -33.82
N LEU A 110 19.48 -5.67 -34.02
CA LEU A 110 18.26 -5.27 -33.30
C LEU A 110 18.33 -5.70 -31.83
N ARG A 111 17.87 -4.82 -30.92
CA ARG A 111 17.81 -5.04 -29.47
C ARG A 111 16.39 -4.85 -28.95
N VAL A 112 15.79 -5.94 -28.47
CA VAL A 112 14.38 -6.00 -28.08
C VAL A 112 14.24 -6.36 -26.61
N LEU A 113 13.37 -5.64 -25.90
CA LEU A 113 13.04 -5.89 -24.50
C LEU A 113 11.55 -6.24 -24.38
N PHE A 114 11.24 -7.35 -23.72
CA PHE A 114 9.88 -7.87 -23.54
C PHE A 114 9.40 -7.59 -22.12
N ASP A 115 8.15 -7.15 -21.95
CA ASP A 115 7.45 -6.93 -20.66
C ASP A 115 8.34 -6.42 -19.51
N PRO A 116 9.00 -5.26 -19.68
CA PRO A 116 9.97 -4.80 -18.70
C PRO A 116 9.28 -4.28 -17.43
N VAL A 117 9.56 -4.96 -16.33
CA VAL A 117 9.19 -4.55 -14.96
C VAL A 117 10.41 -4.75 -14.06
N PHE A 118 10.92 -3.65 -13.52
CA PHE A 118 12.10 -3.63 -12.64
C PHE A 118 11.74 -3.27 -11.20
N GLU A 119 10.48 -2.94 -10.96
CA GLU A 119 9.97 -2.57 -9.66
C GLU A 119 9.90 -3.78 -8.73
N ASP A 120 9.98 -3.49 -7.43
CA ASP A 120 9.89 -4.50 -6.38
C ASP A 120 8.46 -5.06 -6.24
N ARG A 121 7.42 -4.29 -6.60
CA ARG A 121 6.02 -4.72 -6.54
C ARG A 121 5.29 -4.56 -7.86
N CYS A 122 4.55 -5.58 -8.24
CA CYS A 122 3.64 -5.54 -9.38
C CYS A 122 2.25 -5.04 -8.95
N SER A 123 2.12 -3.72 -8.73
CA SER A 123 0.90 -3.10 -8.19
C SER A 123 0.75 -1.63 -8.59
N PRO A 124 -0.49 -1.07 -8.59
CA PRO A 124 -0.69 0.38 -8.66
C PRO A 124 -0.08 1.15 -7.49
N PHE A 125 0.23 0.46 -6.39
CA PHE A 125 0.74 1.04 -5.16
C PHE A 125 2.08 0.41 -4.81
N SER A 126 3.04 1.22 -4.39
CA SER A 126 4.37 0.73 -3.96
C SER A 126 4.35 -0.02 -2.62
N TRP A 127 3.25 0.04 -1.87
CA TRP A 127 3.11 -0.56 -0.52
C TRP A 127 2.12 -1.74 -0.45
N LEU A 128 1.35 -1.98 -1.51
CA LEU A 128 0.34 -3.03 -1.56
C LEU A 128 0.57 -3.90 -2.78
N GLY A 129 0.24 -5.19 -2.72
CA GLY A 129 0.38 -6.13 -3.83
C GLY A 129 1.68 -6.94 -3.77
N PRO A 130 1.84 -7.94 -4.66
CA PRO A 130 2.92 -8.92 -4.55
C PRO A 130 4.31 -8.27 -4.59
N LYS A 131 5.16 -8.62 -3.62
CA LYS A 131 6.56 -8.20 -3.54
C LYS A 131 7.45 -9.24 -4.20
N ARG A 132 8.50 -8.78 -4.88
CA ARG A 132 9.50 -9.62 -5.49
C ARG A 132 10.28 -10.35 -4.39
N TYR A 133 10.53 -11.64 -4.55
CA TYR A 133 11.39 -12.40 -3.62
C TYR A 133 12.81 -12.62 -4.16
N THR A 134 13.06 -12.25 -5.41
CA THR A 134 14.41 -12.17 -6.00
C THR A 134 14.80 -10.71 -6.20
N LYS A 135 16.07 -10.33 -6.04
CA LYS A 135 16.51 -8.98 -6.43
C LYS A 135 16.40 -8.80 -7.96
N ALA A 136 16.14 -7.57 -8.43
CA ALA A 136 16.35 -7.24 -9.84
C ALA A 136 17.82 -7.46 -10.24
N PRO A 137 18.10 -8.15 -11.35
CA PRO A 137 19.48 -8.50 -11.72
C PRO A 137 20.31 -7.30 -12.20
N CYS A 138 19.65 -6.25 -12.69
CA CYS A 138 20.26 -4.96 -13.04
C CYS A 138 19.19 -3.85 -13.01
N GLU A 139 19.63 -2.61 -13.11
CA GLU A 139 18.80 -1.44 -13.36
C GLU A 139 18.56 -1.25 -14.87
N VAL A 140 17.45 -0.61 -15.23
CA VAL A 140 17.17 -0.19 -16.62
C VAL A 140 18.30 0.70 -17.17
N THR A 141 18.94 1.48 -16.30
CA THR A 141 20.07 2.35 -16.64
C THR A 141 21.36 1.61 -17.00
N GLU A 142 21.43 0.30 -16.78
CA GLU A 142 22.59 -0.52 -17.15
C GLU A 142 22.46 -1.18 -18.54
N ILE A 143 21.24 -1.28 -19.09
CA ILE A 143 21.03 -1.88 -20.42
C ILE A 143 21.54 -0.93 -21.51
N PRO A 144 22.56 -1.28 -22.31
CA PRO A 144 23.25 -0.30 -23.14
C PRO A 144 22.39 0.27 -24.27
N THR A 145 21.48 -0.53 -24.83
CA THR A 145 20.69 -0.15 -26.00
C THR A 145 19.37 -0.90 -26.03
N ILE A 146 18.28 -0.17 -26.21
CA ILE A 146 16.94 -0.73 -26.42
C ILE A 146 16.34 -0.03 -27.63
N ASP A 147 16.04 -0.79 -28.68
CA ASP A 147 15.40 -0.27 -29.90
C ASP A 147 13.90 -0.40 -29.84
N VAL A 148 13.46 -1.56 -29.37
CA VAL A 148 12.06 -1.96 -29.37
C VAL A 148 11.71 -2.50 -27.99
N VAL A 149 10.61 -2.00 -27.43
CA VAL A 149 9.95 -2.63 -26.28
C VAL A 149 8.65 -3.24 -26.75
N VAL A 150 8.41 -4.48 -26.35
CA VAL A 150 7.18 -5.22 -26.65
C VAL A 150 6.43 -5.46 -25.35
N ILE A 151 5.14 -5.13 -25.34
CA ILE A 151 4.24 -5.35 -24.21
C ILE A 151 3.20 -6.40 -24.59
N SER A 152 3.06 -7.47 -23.82
CA SER A 152 2.03 -8.50 -24.03
C SER A 152 0.65 -8.01 -23.60
N HIS A 153 0.53 -7.39 -22.44
CA HIS A 153 -0.73 -6.89 -21.90
C HIS A 153 -0.46 -5.90 -20.76
N ASN A 154 -1.54 -5.38 -20.15
CA ASN A 154 -1.43 -4.23 -19.27
C ASN A 154 -1.46 -4.55 -17.77
N HIS A 155 -1.28 -5.80 -17.35
CA HIS A 155 -1.14 -6.09 -15.92
C HIS A 155 0.12 -5.46 -15.33
N TYR A 156 0.15 -5.30 -14.00
CA TYR A 156 1.20 -4.55 -13.32
C TYR A 156 2.55 -5.26 -13.29
N ASP A 157 2.56 -6.59 -13.44
CA ASP A 157 3.74 -7.43 -13.56
C ASP A 157 4.32 -7.52 -14.99
N HIS A 158 3.64 -6.91 -15.98
CA HIS A 158 4.09 -6.87 -17.38
C HIS A 158 4.25 -5.44 -17.94
N LEU A 159 3.49 -4.48 -17.40
CA LEU A 159 3.52 -3.09 -17.82
C LEU A 159 3.65 -2.15 -16.63
N SER A 160 4.84 -1.58 -16.51
CA SER A 160 5.19 -0.71 -15.40
C SER A 160 5.51 0.73 -15.83
N LEU A 161 4.80 1.69 -15.25
CA LEU A 161 4.91 3.11 -15.59
C LEU A 161 6.31 3.70 -15.31
N PRO A 162 6.94 3.47 -14.14
CA PRO A 162 8.28 3.98 -13.89
C PRO A 162 9.30 3.37 -14.86
N THR A 163 9.26 2.05 -15.08
CA THR A 163 10.13 1.37 -16.04
C THR A 163 10.01 1.92 -17.47
N VAL A 164 8.80 2.01 -18.05
CA VAL A 164 8.67 2.52 -19.44
C VAL A 164 9.08 3.98 -19.57
N LYS A 165 8.89 4.80 -18.53
CA LYS A 165 9.39 6.18 -18.49
C LYS A 165 10.91 6.24 -18.41
N ALA A 166 11.54 5.38 -17.61
CA ALA A 166 12.99 5.28 -17.52
C ALA A 166 13.60 4.86 -18.87
N ILE A 167 12.99 3.88 -19.54
CA ILE A 167 13.40 3.44 -20.89
C ILE A 167 13.26 4.60 -21.88
N ALA A 168 12.09 5.24 -21.96
CA ALA A 168 11.84 6.33 -22.91
C ALA A 168 12.77 7.53 -22.68
N LYS A 169 13.16 7.80 -21.43
CA LYS A 169 14.10 8.86 -21.07
C LYS A 169 15.53 8.54 -21.50
N LYS A 170 15.99 7.31 -21.25
CA LYS A 170 17.37 6.88 -21.54
C LYS A 170 17.59 6.54 -23.01
N HIS A 171 16.63 5.84 -23.61
CA HIS A 171 16.64 5.40 -24.99
C HIS A 171 15.57 6.17 -25.76
N SER A 172 15.86 7.44 -26.05
CA SER A 172 14.90 8.35 -26.69
C SER A 172 14.44 7.87 -28.08
N ASN A 173 15.17 6.97 -28.73
CA ASN A 173 14.81 6.33 -30.00
C ASN A 173 14.08 4.99 -29.86
N CYS A 174 13.89 4.48 -28.64
CA CYS A 174 13.12 3.28 -28.38
C CYS A 174 11.66 3.45 -28.84
N HIS A 175 11.13 2.44 -29.51
CA HIS A 175 9.75 2.38 -29.96
C HIS A 175 8.98 1.28 -29.24
N PHE A 176 7.79 1.58 -28.76
CA PHE A 176 6.95 0.65 -28.01
C PHE A 176 5.90 0.01 -28.92
N PHE A 177 5.84 -1.32 -28.94
CA PHE A 177 4.76 -2.08 -29.57
C PHE A 177 3.85 -2.65 -28.50
N VAL A 178 2.56 -2.37 -28.62
CA VAL A 178 1.56 -2.68 -27.60
C VAL A 178 0.30 -3.25 -28.23
N PRO A 179 -0.50 -4.05 -27.51
CA PRO A 179 -1.78 -4.53 -28.01
C PRO A 179 -2.80 -3.40 -28.06
N LEU A 180 -3.79 -3.55 -28.92
CA LEU A 180 -4.86 -2.57 -29.16
C LEU A 180 -5.46 -1.99 -27.86
N GLY A 181 -5.61 -0.66 -27.82
CA GLY A 181 -6.17 0.09 -26.69
C GLY A 181 -5.13 0.62 -25.69
N ASN A 182 -3.91 0.09 -25.68
CA ASN A 182 -2.87 0.50 -24.74
C ASN A 182 -2.11 1.77 -25.15
N ALA A 183 -2.08 2.14 -26.44
CA ALA A 183 -1.33 3.32 -26.89
C ALA A 183 -1.80 4.63 -26.23
N SER A 184 -3.10 4.74 -25.93
CA SER A 184 -3.65 5.90 -25.22
C SER A 184 -3.03 6.10 -23.82
N TRP A 185 -2.70 5.01 -23.14
CA TRP A 185 -2.07 5.02 -21.82
C TRP A 185 -0.61 5.51 -21.90
N PHE A 186 0.13 5.03 -22.91
CA PHE A 186 1.50 5.48 -23.19
C PHE A 186 1.57 6.97 -23.56
N ARG A 187 0.66 7.44 -24.42
CA ARG A 187 0.60 8.86 -24.81
C ARG A 187 0.30 9.76 -23.61
N LYS A 188 -0.61 9.35 -22.72
CA LYS A 188 -0.88 10.06 -21.44
C LYS A 188 0.33 10.05 -20.50
N ALA A 189 1.18 9.04 -20.58
CA ALA A 189 2.44 8.97 -19.83
C ALA A 189 3.56 9.83 -20.44
N GLY A 190 3.33 10.49 -21.58
CA GLY A 190 4.32 11.31 -22.29
C GLY A 190 5.15 10.54 -23.33
N ILE A 191 4.78 9.29 -23.65
CA ILE A 191 5.50 8.44 -24.60
C ILE A 191 4.73 8.41 -25.93
N SER A 192 5.28 9.09 -26.94
CA SER A 192 4.65 9.23 -28.27
C SER A 192 5.07 8.16 -29.27
N LYS A 193 6.27 7.57 -29.12
CA LYS A 193 6.81 6.51 -29.98
C LYS A 193 6.18 5.15 -29.63
N VAL A 194 4.89 5.01 -29.96
CA VAL A 194 4.11 3.81 -29.65
C VAL A 194 3.24 3.41 -30.83
N THR A 195 3.24 2.12 -31.16
CA THR A 195 2.37 1.50 -32.18
C THR A 195 1.48 0.48 -31.51
N GLU A 196 0.17 0.63 -31.68
CA GLU A 196 -0.79 -0.40 -31.28
C GLU A 196 -1.08 -1.37 -32.43
N LEU A 197 -1.22 -2.65 -32.10
CA LEU A 197 -1.50 -3.71 -33.05
C LEU A 197 -2.60 -4.63 -32.52
N ASP A 198 -3.45 -5.08 -33.44
CA ASP A 198 -4.44 -6.13 -33.20
C ASP A 198 -3.82 -7.51 -33.46
N TRP A 199 -4.49 -8.60 -33.06
CA TRP A 199 -4.02 -9.94 -33.39
C TRP A 199 -3.87 -10.12 -34.90
N TRP A 200 -2.76 -10.76 -35.27
CA TRP A 200 -2.30 -11.01 -36.63
C TRP A 200 -1.83 -9.78 -37.41
N ASP A 201 -1.87 -8.59 -36.82
CA ASP A 201 -1.21 -7.41 -37.40
C ASP A 201 0.32 -7.56 -37.31
N GLN A 202 1.01 -7.03 -38.32
CA GLN A 202 2.48 -6.97 -38.34
C GLN A 202 2.99 -5.62 -38.82
N ARG A 203 4.18 -5.23 -38.35
CA ARG A 203 4.90 -4.03 -38.79
C ARG A 203 6.36 -4.35 -39.02
N ASP A 204 6.90 -3.75 -40.06
CA ASP A 204 8.33 -3.80 -40.32
C ASP A 204 8.98 -2.57 -39.66
N VAL A 205 10.15 -2.80 -39.06
CA VAL A 205 10.98 -1.77 -38.42
C VAL A 205 12.30 -1.66 -39.16
N THR A 206 12.72 -0.45 -39.47
CA THR A 206 14.03 -0.18 -40.07
C THR A 206 14.74 0.87 -39.24
N LEU A 207 15.92 0.55 -38.74
CA LEU A 207 16.80 1.47 -38.04
C LEU A 207 17.92 1.90 -38.98
N SER A 208 17.94 3.19 -39.31
CA SER A 208 18.95 3.78 -40.18
C SER A 208 19.95 4.65 -39.39
N PRO A 209 21.24 4.65 -39.76
CA PRO A 209 22.25 5.50 -39.13
C PRO A 209 21.92 6.99 -39.33
N THR A 210 21.99 7.79 -38.27
CA THR A 210 21.83 9.26 -38.38
C THR A 210 23.17 9.93 -38.64
N THR A 211 23.38 10.37 -39.89
CA THR A 211 24.53 11.20 -40.29
C THR A 211 24.33 12.64 -39.77
N LYS A 212 24.80 12.92 -38.56
CA LYS A 212 25.04 14.30 -38.09
C LYS A 212 26.43 14.42 -37.50
N GLN A 213 27.42 14.62 -38.36
CA GLN A 213 28.66 15.30 -37.99
C GLN A 213 28.84 16.53 -38.88
N PRO A 214 29.29 17.69 -38.34
CA PRO A 214 29.80 18.78 -39.17
C PRO A 214 31.04 18.29 -39.92
N GLN A 215 31.08 18.54 -41.22
CA GLN A 215 32.26 18.28 -42.04
C GLN A 215 33.41 19.16 -41.57
N THR A 216 34.39 18.59 -40.88
CA THR A 216 35.76 19.10 -40.87
C THR A 216 36.57 18.26 -41.83
N VAL A 217 37.01 18.90 -42.90
CA VAL A 217 37.88 18.36 -43.95
C VAL A 217 39.26 18.07 -43.35
N THR A 218 39.68 16.81 -43.27
CA THR A 218 41.09 16.41 -43.40
C THR A 218 41.21 14.93 -43.80
N GLU A 219 41.91 14.75 -44.92
CA GLU A 219 42.60 13.58 -45.49
C GLU A 219 41.83 12.30 -45.91
N PRO A 220 42.12 11.78 -47.13
CA PRO A 220 41.60 10.51 -47.62
C PRO A 220 42.54 9.37 -47.22
N ASP A 221 42.01 8.33 -46.57
CA ASP A 221 42.41 6.92 -46.70
C ASP A 221 41.96 6.11 -45.46
N ALA A 222 40.66 5.80 -45.42
CA ALA A 222 40.15 4.60 -44.75
C ALA A 222 38.83 4.19 -45.43
N PRO A 223 38.62 2.92 -45.80
CA PRO A 223 37.35 2.49 -46.35
C PRO A 223 36.28 2.62 -45.27
N ALA A 224 35.44 3.65 -45.39
CA ALA A 224 34.28 3.84 -44.54
C ALA A 224 33.29 2.69 -44.78
N THR A 225 33.30 1.68 -43.90
CA THR A 225 32.23 0.69 -43.80
C THR A 225 30.94 1.44 -43.46
N LYS A 226 30.10 1.68 -44.48
CA LYS A 226 28.73 2.18 -44.29
C LYS A 226 28.01 1.22 -43.34
N SER A 227 27.64 1.68 -42.16
CA SER A 227 26.76 0.92 -41.27
C SER A 227 25.44 0.65 -41.99
N ALA A 228 25.12 -0.61 -42.25
CA ALA A 228 23.90 -1.01 -42.94
C ALA A 228 22.64 -0.76 -42.08
N ASP A 229 21.50 -0.62 -42.73
CA ASP A 229 20.21 -0.54 -42.04
C ASP A 229 19.93 -1.84 -41.27
N ILE A 230 19.41 -1.72 -40.05
CA ILE A 230 18.96 -2.86 -39.25
C ILE A 230 17.46 -3.01 -39.48
N VAL A 231 17.05 -4.17 -39.98
CA VAL A 231 15.64 -4.46 -40.30
C VAL A 231 15.09 -5.53 -39.36
N GLY A 232 13.83 -5.38 -38.97
CA GLY A 232 13.09 -6.41 -38.26
C GLY A 232 11.60 -6.36 -38.56
N ARG A 233 10.88 -7.41 -38.14
CA ARG A 233 9.43 -7.51 -38.23
C ARG A 233 8.85 -7.85 -36.87
N ILE A 234 7.81 -7.12 -36.49
CA ILE A 234 7.10 -7.24 -35.23
C ILE A 234 5.67 -7.68 -35.53
N SER A 235 5.28 -8.88 -35.12
CA SER A 235 3.93 -9.41 -35.31
C SER A 235 3.21 -9.57 -33.98
N CYS A 236 2.02 -9.01 -33.87
CA CYS A 236 1.12 -9.18 -32.73
C CYS A 236 0.32 -10.46 -32.96
N LEU A 237 0.36 -11.40 -32.02
CA LEU A 237 -0.22 -12.73 -32.16
C LEU A 237 -1.21 -13.01 -31.01
N PRO A 238 -2.19 -13.90 -31.22
CA PRO A 238 -3.15 -14.26 -30.18
C PRO A 238 -2.51 -14.98 -28.99
N CYS A 239 -3.11 -14.81 -27.81
CA CYS A 239 -2.93 -15.67 -26.64
C CYS A 239 -4.22 -15.69 -25.82
N GLN A 240 -4.35 -16.65 -24.90
CA GLN A 240 -5.55 -16.85 -24.08
C GLN A 240 -5.36 -16.28 -22.68
N HIS A 241 -5.78 -15.03 -22.47
CA HIS A 241 -5.65 -14.31 -21.19
C HIS A 241 -6.72 -13.23 -21.02
N ILE A 242 -6.52 -12.31 -20.07
CA ILE A 242 -7.30 -11.07 -19.89
C ILE A 242 -6.36 -9.88 -19.67
N ALA A 243 -6.91 -8.67 -19.72
CA ALA A 243 -6.19 -7.45 -19.37
C ALA A 243 -7.03 -6.55 -18.46
N ALA A 244 -6.47 -6.09 -17.34
CA ALA A 244 -7.11 -5.12 -16.43
C ALA A 244 -6.07 -4.34 -15.61
N ARG A 245 -6.30 -3.04 -15.40
CA ARG A 245 -5.50 -2.22 -14.46
C ARG A 245 -6.32 -1.64 -13.32
N SER A 246 -7.64 -1.58 -13.48
CA SER A 246 -8.57 -1.05 -12.49
C SER A 246 -9.81 -1.93 -12.37
N PRO A 247 -10.59 -1.81 -11.29
CA PRO A 247 -11.84 -2.56 -11.15
C PRO A 247 -12.89 -2.31 -12.27
N PHE A 248 -12.66 -1.33 -13.15
CA PHE A 248 -13.62 -0.86 -14.15
C PHE A 248 -13.13 -1.00 -15.60
N ASP A 249 -11.98 -1.62 -15.85
CA ASP A 249 -11.39 -1.74 -17.19
C ASP A 249 -11.06 -3.16 -17.65
N LEU A 250 -11.57 -4.18 -16.93
CA LEU A 250 -11.47 -5.58 -17.36
C LEU A 250 -11.78 -5.74 -18.84
N ALA A 251 -10.82 -6.29 -19.58
CA ALA A 251 -10.82 -6.57 -21.00
C ALA A 251 -11.15 -5.37 -21.91
N LYS A 252 -10.89 -4.12 -21.47
CA LYS A 252 -11.02 -2.93 -22.33
C LYS A 252 -9.83 -2.71 -23.26
N THR A 253 -8.72 -3.38 -23.00
CA THR A 253 -7.52 -3.40 -23.83
C THR A 253 -7.21 -4.84 -24.20
N LEU A 254 -6.52 -5.04 -25.32
CA LEU A 254 -6.14 -6.36 -25.79
C LEU A 254 -4.92 -6.91 -25.00
N TRP A 255 -4.77 -8.22 -25.03
CA TRP A 255 -3.59 -9.00 -24.59
C TRP A 255 -3.05 -9.76 -25.80
N ALA A 256 -1.75 -10.02 -25.88
CA ALA A 256 -1.14 -10.64 -27.06
C ALA A 256 0.15 -11.39 -26.73
N SER A 257 0.43 -12.41 -27.54
CA SER A 257 1.77 -12.95 -27.75
C SER A 257 2.44 -12.20 -28.92
N TRP A 258 3.73 -12.44 -29.14
CA TRP A 258 4.50 -11.69 -30.14
C TRP A 258 5.50 -12.55 -30.89
N ALA A 259 5.68 -12.26 -32.18
CA ALA A 259 6.75 -12.83 -32.99
C ALA A 259 7.66 -11.71 -33.51
N ILE A 260 8.96 -11.89 -33.30
CA ILE A 260 10.01 -10.94 -33.71
C ILE A 260 10.97 -11.64 -34.66
N GLU A 261 11.15 -11.07 -35.85
CA GLU A 261 12.07 -11.57 -36.87
C GLU A 261 13.13 -10.51 -37.19
N SER A 262 14.40 -10.85 -37.08
CA SER A 262 15.51 -9.97 -37.50
C SER A 262 16.81 -10.76 -37.67
N GLY A 263 17.64 -10.38 -38.64
CA GLY A 263 18.95 -11.02 -38.89
C GLY A 263 18.85 -12.53 -39.14
N GLY A 264 17.78 -12.99 -39.78
CA GLY A 264 17.54 -14.41 -40.06
C GLY A 264 17.17 -15.26 -38.84
N GLN A 265 16.81 -14.65 -37.70
CA GLN A 265 16.36 -15.33 -36.49
C GLN A 265 14.93 -14.93 -36.14
N LYS A 266 14.14 -15.87 -35.62
CA LYS A 266 12.76 -15.66 -35.17
C LYS A 266 12.58 -16.01 -33.69
N VAL A 267 11.99 -15.09 -32.93
CA VAL A 267 11.66 -15.27 -31.51
C VAL A 267 10.16 -15.19 -31.31
N PHE A 268 9.60 -16.18 -30.61
CA PHE A 268 8.24 -16.17 -30.11
C PHE A 268 8.23 -15.79 -28.63
N PHE A 269 7.36 -14.86 -28.24
CA PHE A 269 7.12 -14.45 -26.87
C PHE A 269 5.65 -14.68 -26.53
N GLY A 270 5.38 -15.63 -25.63
CA GLY A 270 4.02 -16.08 -25.33
C GLY A 270 3.17 -15.07 -24.54
N GLY A 271 3.80 -14.14 -23.83
CA GLY A 271 3.13 -13.36 -22.79
C GLY A 271 2.53 -14.26 -21.71
N ASP A 272 1.53 -13.76 -20.99
CA ASP A 272 0.69 -14.62 -20.15
C ASP A 272 -0.37 -15.29 -21.00
N THR A 273 -0.53 -16.60 -20.78
CA THR A 273 -1.54 -17.36 -21.50
C THR A 273 -1.87 -18.67 -20.82
N GLY A 274 -3.14 -19.08 -20.89
CA GLY A 274 -3.58 -20.45 -20.71
C GLY A 274 -3.44 -21.26 -21.99
N TYR A 275 -3.46 -22.58 -21.85
CA TYR A 275 -3.54 -23.52 -22.98
C TYR A 275 -4.90 -24.21 -23.05
N ARG A 276 -5.49 -24.54 -21.89
CA ARG A 276 -6.75 -25.27 -21.72
C ARG A 276 -7.45 -24.85 -20.44
N ALA A 277 -8.74 -25.11 -20.30
CA ALA A 277 -9.46 -24.89 -19.06
C ALA A 277 -9.71 -26.21 -18.33
N VAL A 278 -9.17 -26.33 -17.13
CA VAL A 278 -9.31 -27.50 -16.27
C VAL A 278 -10.49 -27.27 -15.32
N PRO A 279 -11.47 -28.19 -15.21
CA PRO A 279 -12.55 -28.08 -14.23
C PRO A 279 -12.05 -28.38 -12.81
N ASN A 280 -12.88 -28.16 -11.79
CA ASN A 280 -12.52 -28.50 -10.41
C ASN A 280 -12.53 -30.02 -10.20
N LEU A 281 -11.36 -30.63 -10.37
CA LEU A 281 -11.10 -32.06 -10.20
C LEU A 281 -10.66 -32.36 -8.75
N LYS A 282 -11.61 -32.55 -7.84
CA LYS A 282 -11.31 -32.82 -6.42
C LYS A 282 -10.53 -34.13 -6.26
N GLY A 283 -9.36 -34.06 -5.61
CA GLY A 283 -8.54 -35.23 -5.27
C GLY A 283 -7.71 -35.79 -6.42
N VAL A 284 -7.66 -35.10 -7.56
CA VAL A 284 -6.84 -35.49 -8.72
C VAL A 284 -5.43 -34.93 -8.56
N VAL A 285 -4.43 -35.79 -8.79
CA VAL A 285 -3.01 -35.47 -8.64
C VAL A 285 -2.36 -35.07 -9.97
N ASP A 286 -2.87 -35.59 -11.10
CA ASP A 286 -2.39 -35.30 -12.46
C ASP A 286 -3.58 -35.05 -13.42
N ASP A 287 -3.79 -33.80 -13.82
CA ASP A 287 -4.82 -33.37 -14.79
C ASP A 287 -4.38 -33.54 -16.26
N HIS A 288 -3.19 -34.09 -16.50
CA HIS A 288 -2.67 -34.43 -17.83
C HIS A 288 -2.73 -35.93 -18.11
N ALA A 289 -3.24 -36.75 -17.18
CA ALA A 289 -3.42 -38.17 -17.37
C ALA A 289 -4.32 -38.48 -18.61
N PRO A 290 -4.09 -39.56 -19.37
CA PRO A 290 -4.77 -39.83 -20.64
C PRO A 290 -6.30 -39.88 -20.59
N GLU A 291 -6.88 -40.10 -19.41
CA GLU A 291 -8.32 -40.06 -19.15
C GLU A 291 -8.94 -38.65 -19.20
N TYR A 292 -8.13 -37.59 -19.11
CA TYR A 292 -8.58 -36.20 -19.14
C TYR A 292 -8.26 -35.55 -20.49
N ASP A 293 -9.29 -35.33 -21.30
CA ASP A 293 -9.21 -34.63 -22.59
C ASP A 293 -10.03 -33.34 -22.53
N PHE A 294 -9.35 -32.20 -22.36
CA PHE A 294 -9.97 -30.88 -22.28
C PHE A 294 -9.67 -30.08 -23.55
N PRO A 295 -10.60 -29.23 -24.04
CA PRO A 295 -10.36 -28.38 -25.19
C PRO A 295 -9.09 -27.52 -25.02
N THR A 296 -8.27 -27.47 -26.05
CA THR A 296 -7.03 -26.69 -26.10
C THR A 296 -7.18 -25.49 -27.04
N CYS A 297 -6.38 -24.46 -26.80
CA CYS A 297 -6.40 -23.23 -27.59
C CYS A 297 -5.75 -23.47 -28.98
N PRO A 298 -6.52 -23.42 -30.09
CA PRO A 298 -6.00 -23.73 -31.42
C PRO A 298 -5.01 -22.68 -31.95
N ALA A 299 -4.99 -21.50 -31.34
CA ALA A 299 -4.18 -20.36 -31.78
C ALA A 299 -2.67 -20.67 -31.81
N PHE A 300 -2.16 -21.49 -30.89
CA PHE A 300 -0.73 -21.81 -30.83
C PHE A 300 -0.28 -22.63 -32.04
N LYS A 301 -1.10 -23.60 -32.45
CA LYS A 301 -0.84 -24.42 -33.63
C LYS A 301 -0.89 -23.57 -34.90
N GLN A 302 -1.91 -22.72 -35.01
CA GLN A 302 -2.02 -21.74 -36.10
C GLN A 302 -0.80 -20.80 -36.16
N ILE A 303 -0.29 -20.35 -35.01
CA ILE A 303 0.94 -19.53 -34.92
C ILE A 303 2.15 -20.31 -35.45
N GLY A 304 2.33 -21.56 -35.03
CA GLY A 304 3.41 -22.41 -35.51
C GLY A 304 3.35 -22.63 -37.03
N GLU A 305 2.18 -22.91 -37.56
CA GLU A 305 1.94 -23.13 -39.00
C GLU A 305 2.17 -21.86 -39.84
N LEU A 306 1.75 -20.69 -39.35
CA LEU A 306 1.74 -19.45 -40.14
C LEU A 306 2.94 -18.52 -39.90
N ARG A 307 3.70 -18.70 -38.80
CA ARG A 307 4.84 -17.84 -38.44
C ARG A 307 6.10 -18.61 -38.09
N GLY A 308 5.92 -19.83 -37.57
CA GLY A 308 7.01 -20.74 -37.23
C GLY A 308 7.73 -21.31 -38.47
N PRO A 309 8.72 -22.18 -38.24
CA PRO A 309 9.30 -22.50 -36.94
C PRO A 309 10.07 -21.31 -36.33
N PHE A 310 10.11 -21.23 -35.01
CA PHE A 310 10.85 -20.20 -34.27
C PHE A 310 12.18 -20.73 -33.74
N ASP A 311 13.22 -19.91 -33.72
CA ASP A 311 14.53 -20.32 -33.17
C ASP A 311 14.53 -20.34 -31.64
N LEU A 312 13.75 -19.46 -31.02
CA LEU A 312 13.58 -19.37 -29.56
C LEU A 312 12.13 -19.01 -29.18
N GLY A 313 11.55 -19.78 -28.26
CA GLY A 313 10.31 -19.47 -27.57
C GLY A 313 10.56 -18.97 -26.14
N LEU A 314 9.88 -17.90 -25.74
CA LEU A 314 9.82 -17.42 -24.37
C LEU A 314 8.41 -17.70 -23.84
N ILE A 315 8.24 -18.76 -23.06
CA ILE A 315 6.94 -19.39 -22.77
C ILE A 315 6.70 -19.42 -21.26
N PRO A 316 5.51 -18.98 -20.76
CA PRO A 316 5.25 -18.92 -19.32
C PRO A 316 5.15 -20.32 -18.72
N ILE A 317 5.68 -20.48 -17.50
CA ILE A 317 5.64 -21.75 -16.76
C ILE A 317 5.13 -21.60 -15.31
N GLY A 318 4.82 -20.38 -14.87
CA GLY A 318 4.37 -20.07 -13.50
C GLY A 318 2.95 -19.51 -13.47
N ALA A 319 2.48 -19.15 -12.27
CA ALA A 319 1.17 -18.59 -11.99
C ALA A 319 -0.04 -19.51 -12.28
N TYR A 320 0.12 -20.83 -12.17
CA TYR A 320 -0.87 -21.81 -12.63
C TYR A 320 -1.71 -22.47 -11.53
N SER A 321 -1.47 -22.19 -10.24
CA SER A 321 -2.17 -22.86 -9.13
C SER A 321 -3.19 -21.96 -8.41
N PRO A 322 -4.41 -22.44 -8.10
CA PRO A 322 -4.95 -23.78 -8.39
C PRO A 322 -5.43 -23.90 -9.85
N ARG A 323 -5.20 -25.08 -10.45
CA ARG A 323 -5.45 -25.33 -11.88
C ARG A 323 -6.87 -24.99 -12.32
N TRP A 324 -7.88 -25.33 -11.54
CA TRP A 324 -9.28 -25.11 -11.94
C TRP A 324 -9.71 -23.64 -11.98
N VAL A 325 -8.92 -22.74 -11.40
CA VAL A 325 -9.10 -21.29 -11.48
C VAL A 325 -8.18 -20.69 -12.53
N MET A 326 -6.91 -21.10 -12.53
CA MET A 326 -5.86 -20.40 -13.27
C MET A 326 -5.60 -20.96 -14.68
N SER A 327 -5.89 -22.24 -14.95
CA SER A 327 -5.50 -22.93 -16.20
C SER A 327 -5.96 -22.24 -17.49
N CYS A 328 -7.16 -21.63 -17.49
CA CYS A 328 -7.66 -20.94 -18.68
C CYS A 328 -6.88 -19.64 -18.99
N MET A 329 -6.12 -19.10 -18.03
CA MET A 329 -5.34 -17.86 -18.16
C MET A 329 -3.83 -18.05 -18.03
N HIS A 330 -3.38 -19.12 -17.36
CA HIS A 330 -1.97 -19.41 -17.10
C HIS A 330 -1.67 -20.90 -17.34
N ALA A 331 -0.76 -21.16 -18.27
CA ALA A 331 -0.23 -22.47 -18.59
C ALA A 331 0.61 -22.99 -17.42
N ASP A 332 0.40 -24.26 -17.06
CA ASP A 332 1.37 -24.97 -16.22
C ASP A 332 2.55 -25.46 -17.09
N PRO A 333 3.61 -26.03 -16.48
CA PRO A 333 4.77 -26.46 -17.25
C PRO A 333 4.50 -27.56 -18.30
N HIS A 334 3.44 -28.37 -18.15
CA HIS A 334 3.04 -29.34 -19.18
C HIS A 334 2.31 -28.64 -20.33
N ASP A 335 1.36 -27.74 -20.03
CA ASP A 335 0.73 -26.87 -21.02
C ASP A 335 1.78 -26.08 -21.81
N ALA A 336 2.85 -25.60 -21.15
CA ALA A 336 3.97 -24.89 -21.77
C ALA A 336 4.74 -25.75 -22.79
N VAL A 337 4.89 -27.06 -22.54
CA VAL A 337 5.51 -28.00 -23.49
C VAL A 337 4.61 -28.18 -24.71
N ASN A 338 3.29 -28.25 -24.54
CA ASN A 338 2.36 -28.29 -25.67
C ASN A 338 2.44 -27.00 -26.51
N ILE A 339 2.48 -25.82 -25.86
CA ILE A 339 2.67 -24.54 -26.55
C ILE A 339 3.99 -24.53 -27.33
N PHE A 340 5.08 -25.04 -26.75
CA PHE A 340 6.38 -25.17 -27.41
C PHE A 340 6.31 -26.00 -28.70
N GLN A 341 5.61 -27.14 -28.67
CA GLN A 341 5.42 -28.00 -29.83
C GLN A 341 4.51 -27.36 -30.88
N ASP A 342 3.35 -26.83 -30.46
CA ASP A 342 2.34 -26.24 -31.34
C ASP A 342 2.88 -25.00 -32.07
N THR A 343 3.70 -24.19 -31.39
CA THR A 343 4.37 -23.02 -32.00
C THR A 343 5.60 -23.40 -32.82
N GLN A 344 6.01 -24.67 -32.84
CA GLN A 344 7.19 -25.17 -33.57
C GLN A 344 8.47 -24.43 -33.19
N CYS A 345 8.65 -24.14 -31.90
CA CYS A 345 9.90 -23.59 -31.39
C CYS A 345 11.01 -24.65 -31.43
N LYS A 346 12.22 -24.28 -31.86
CA LYS A 346 13.40 -25.16 -31.81
C LYS A 346 14.00 -25.24 -30.41
N LYS A 347 13.93 -24.15 -29.66
CA LYS A 347 14.39 -24.00 -28.27
C LYS A 347 13.41 -23.13 -27.50
N ALA A 348 13.35 -23.28 -26.18
CA ALA A 348 12.56 -22.39 -25.34
C ALA A 348 13.24 -22.06 -24.00
N MET A 349 12.84 -20.93 -23.43
CA MET A 349 13.18 -20.52 -22.07
C MET A 349 11.89 -20.19 -21.31
N GLY A 350 11.80 -20.66 -20.06
CA GLY A 350 10.65 -20.41 -19.19
C GLY A 350 10.59 -18.95 -18.72
N ILE A 351 9.39 -18.38 -18.70
CA ILE A 351 9.10 -17.04 -18.18
C ILE A 351 8.01 -17.10 -17.09
N HIS A 352 7.70 -15.96 -16.46
CA HIS A 352 6.58 -15.81 -15.49
C HIS A 352 6.73 -16.59 -14.17
N TRP A 353 7.93 -17.01 -13.82
CA TRP A 353 8.22 -17.74 -12.57
C TRP A 353 9.42 -17.12 -11.85
N GLY A 354 9.67 -17.54 -10.61
CA GLY A 354 10.94 -17.24 -9.92
C GLY A 354 11.16 -15.76 -9.58
N THR A 355 10.11 -14.94 -9.49
CA THR A 355 10.24 -13.50 -9.21
C THR A 355 9.17 -12.98 -8.24
N TRP A 356 7.88 -13.18 -8.51
CA TRP A 356 6.77 -12.86 -7.59
C TRP A 356 5.95 -14.10 -7.26
N VAL A 357 5.32 -14.11 -6.07
CA VAL A 357 4.29 -15.11 -5.73
C VAL A 357 2.94 -14.54 -6.14
N LEU A 358 2.43 -15.00 -7.28
CA LEU A 358 1.13 -14.58 -7.82
C LEU A 358 -0.01 -15.55 -7.47
N THR A 359 0.36 -16.77 -7.06
CA THR A 359 -0.50 -17.95 -6.94
C THR A 359 0.03 -18.91 -5.87
N GLU A 360 -0.56 -20.11 -5.79
CA GLU A 360 -0.35 -21.08 -4.72
C GLU A 360 0.79 -22.09 -4.96
N GLU A 361 1.43 -22.16 -6.13
CA GLU A 361 2.54 -23.10 -6.36
C GLU A 361 3.85 -22.68 -5.68
N ASP A 362 4.61 -23.66 -5.20
CA ASP A 362 5.92 -23.39 -4.58
C ASP A 362 6.90 -22.76 -5.58
N VAL A 363 7.74 -21.84 -5.12
CA VAL A 363 8.65 -21.03 -5.94
C VAL A 363 9.52 -21.85 -6.90
N MET A 364 9.97 -23.04 -6.47
CA MET A 364 10.82 -23.95 -7.24
C MET A 364 10.06 -25.10 -7.91
N GLU A 365 8.72 -25.14 -7.81
CA GLU A 365 7.90 -26.15 -8.48
C GLU A 365 7.90 -26.01 -10.01
N PRO A 366 7.77 -24.81 -10.62
CA PRO A 366 7.73 -24.66 -12.07
C PRO A 366 8.88 -25.35 -12.83
N PRO A 367 10.17 -25.15 -12.50
CA PRO A 367 11.26 -25.83 -13.20
C PRO A 367 11.28 -27.34 -12.93
N LYS A 368 10.83 -27.82 -11.76
CA LYS A 368 10.73 -29.26 -11.46
C LYS A 368 9.66 -29.92 -12.33
N LYS A 369 8.47 -29.32 -12.40
CA LYS A 369 7.36 -29.81 -13.24
C LYS A 369 7.69 -29.70 -14.73
N LEU A 370 8.44 -28.68 -15.16
CA LEU A 370 8.90 -28.60 -16.54
C LEU A 370 9.78 -29.80 -16.91
N LYS A 371 10.72 -30.20 -16.03
CA LYS A 371 11.55 -31.39 -16.25
C LYS A 371 10.77 -32.69 -16.27
N GLU A 372 9.69 -32.79 -15.51
CA GLU A 372 8.76 -33.92 -15.59
C GLU A 372 8.03 -33.93 -16.94
N ALA A 373 7.46 -32.80 -17.35
CA ALA A 373 6.78 -32.67 -18.63
C ALA A 373 7.69 -33.02 -19.82
N LEU A 374 8.91 -32.49 -19.85
CA LEU A 374 9.88 -32.80 -20.92
C LEU A 374 10.17 -34.31 -21.01
N ARG A 375 10.33 -34.99 -19.88
CA ARG A 375 10.51 -36.45 -19.85
C ARG A 375 9.28 -37.19 -20.38
N ARG A 376 8.08 -36.73 -20.04
CA ARG A 376 6.81 -37.32 -20.49
C ARG A 376 6.61 -37.22 -22.01
N PHE A 377 7.03 -36.12 -22.62
CA PHE A 377 6.93 -35.88 -24.06
C PHE A 377 8.16 -36.37 -24.86
N ASP A 378 9.13 -37.02 -24.20
CA ASP A 378 10.41 -37.43 -24.79
C ASP A 378 11.15 -36.29 -25.50
N ILE A 379 11.00 -35.07 -24.96
CA ILE A 379 11.70 -33.89 -25.46
C ILE A 379 13.01 -33.78 -24.67
N PRO A 380 14.17 -33.83 -25.33
CA PRO A 380 15.42 -33.72 -24.63
C PRO A 380 15.47 -32.39 -23.88
N GLU A 381 15.98 -32.44 -22.65
CA GLU A 381 16.37 -31.28 -21.87
C GLU A 381 17.51 -30.56 -22.64
N THR A 382 17.21 -29.87 -23.75
CA THR A 382 18.14 -28.93 -24.44
C THR A 382 18.24 -27.61 -23.68
N VAL A 383 17.98 -27.70 -22.38
CA VAL A 383 17.42 -26.65 -21.55
C VAL A 383 18.49 -25.64 -21.19
N LEU A 384 18.25 -24.44 -21.69
CA LEU A 384 18.58 -23.19 -21.00
C LEU A 384 17.43 -22.87 -20.03
N VAL A 385 17.26 -23.69 -18.98
CA VAL A 385 16.72 -23.17 -17.72
C VAL A 385 17.90 -22.40 -17.17
N PRO A 386 17.78 -21.11 -16.85
CA PRO A 386 18.88 -20.36 -16.25
C PRO A 386 19.15 -20.92 -14.85
N TYR A 387 19.76 -22.09 -14.76
CA TYR A 387 20.57 -22.50 -13.63
C TYR A 387 21.92 -21.84 -13.81
N PHE A 388 22.22 -21.02 -12.83
CA PHE A 388 23.44 -20.26 -12.69
C PHE A 388 24.67 -21.17 -12.55
N THR A 389 25.27 -21.54 -13.68
CA THR A 389 26.60 -22.17 -13.73
C THR A 389 27.57 -21.32 -14.54
N LYS A 390 28.46 -20.60 -13.82
CA LYS A 390 29.83 -20.11 -14.13
C LYS A 390 30.28 -19.65 -15.54
N ARG A 391 29.44 -19.58 -16.58
CA ARG A 391 29.87 -19.08 -17.90
C ARG A 391 28.71 -18.41 -18.64
N LEU A 392 28.97 -17.21 -19.17
CA LEU A 392 28.19 -16.65 -20.27
C LEU A 392 28.11 -17.70 -21.39
N LEU A 393 26.90 -18.15 -21.74
CA LEU A 393 26.71 -19.10 -22.83
C LEU A 393 26.50 -18.33 -24.14
N SER A 394 27.50 -18.41 -25.02
CA SER A 394 27.35 -18.15 -26.46
C SER A 394 26.98 -19.46 -27.14
N LEU A 395 25.97 -19.44 -28.01
CA LEU A 395 25.45 -20.64 -28.69
C LEU A 395 26.39 -21.14 -29.81
N SER A 396 27.52 -21.81 -29.53
CA SER A 396 28.00 -23.00 -30.28
C SER A 396 29.41 -23.41 -29.86
N ALA A 397 29.60 -24.68 -29.48
CA ALA A 397 30.78 -25.46 -29.85
C ALA A 397 30.45 -26.95 -29.62
N LEU A 398 30.40 -27.72 -30.72
CA LEU A 398 30.45 -29.18 -30.72
C LEU A 398 31.87 -29.59 -31.19
N ASP A 399 32.37 -30.68 -30.58
CA ASP A 399 33.40 -31.63 -31.02
C ASP A 399 34.91 -31.49 -30.72
N CYS A 400 35.41 -32.59 -30.10
CA CYS A 400 36.78 -33.16 -30.01
C CYS A 400 37.83 -32.46 -29.11
N TYR A 401 38.65 -33.10 -28.24
CA TYR A 401 39.05 -34.50 -28.03
C TYR A 401 39.64 -34.72 -26.61
N ILE A 402 39.89 -36.00 -26.30
CA ILE A 402 40.15 -36.76 -25.06
C ILE A 402 41.48 -36.46 -24.30
N SER A 403 41.49 -36.64 -22.97
CA SER A 403 42.59 -37.34 -22.26
C SER A 403 42.10 -38.02 -20.96
N MET A 404 42.22 -39.35 -20.94
CA MET A 404 42.04 -40.27 -19.81
C MET A 404 43.17 -40.16 -18.77
N ASN A 405 42.85 -40.30 -17.48
CA ASN A 405 43.53 -41.25 -16.58
C ASN A 405 42.84 -41.37 -15.19
N THR A 406 42.10 -42.47 -15.05
CA THR A 406 41.96 -43.43 -13.93
C THR A 406 42.68 -43.16 -12.59
N ILE A 407 41.96 -43.23 -11.45
CA ILE A 407 42.01 -44.30 -10.41
C ILE A 407 41.23 -43.89 -9.12
N LYS A 408 40.13 -44.63 -8.88
CA LYS A 408 39.49 -45.14 -7.63
C LYS A 408 39.73 -44.45 -6.26
N VAL A 409 38.62 -44.28 -5.50
CA VAL A 409 38.33 -44.95 -4.20
C VAL A 409 36.87 -44.67 -3.76
N TRP A 410 36.04 -45.75 -3.74
CA TRP A 410 34.83 -46.08 -2.93
C TRP A 410 33.58 -45.15 -3.01
N ALA A 411 32.36 -45.56 -3.41
CA ALA A 411 31.59 -46.81 -3.34
C ALA A 411 31.38 -47.36 -1.92
N GLY A 412 30.26 -46.98 -1.28
CA GLY A 412 29.76 -47.59 -0.05
C GLY A 412 28.32 -47.12 0.23
N LEU A 413 27.40 -48.08 0.41
CA LEU A 413 25.97 -47.95 0.68
C LEU A 413 25.02 -47.61 -0.50
N ARG A 414 24.91 -48.56 -1.44
CA ARG A 414 23.62 -48.77 -2.16
C ARG A 414 23.41 -50.24 -2.54
N ALA A 415 23.63 -51.13 -1.57
CA ALA A 415 23.38 -52.55 -1.70
C ALA A 415 22.77 -53.08 -0.39
N GLU A 416 21.52 -52.67 -0.11
CA GLU A 416 20.68 -53.39 0.87
C GLU A 416 19.15 -53.14 0.74
N LEU A 417 18.68 -52.46 -0.32
CA LEU A 417 17.23 -52.25 -0.53
C LEU A 417 16.79 -52.56 -1.97
N LEU A 418 17.38 -53.59 -2.58
CA LEU A 418 16.90 -54.21 -3.82
C LEU A 418 16.99 -55.74 -3.72
N ALA A 419 16.41 -56.28 -2.66
CA ALA A 419 15.99 -57.67 -2.60
C ALA A 419 14.58 -57.69 -1.99
N LEU A 420 13.67 -58.43 -2.64
CA LEU A 420 12.26 -58.66 -2.28
C LEU A 420 11.24 -57.67 -2.86
N ALA A 421 10.88 -57.87 -4.14
CA ALA A 421 9.46 -58.00 -4.55
C ALA A 421 9.37 -58.40 -6.03
N GLN A 422 9.49 -59.70 -6.31
CA GLN A 422 8.88 -60.34 -7.46
C GLN A 422 8.10 -61.56 -6.95
N LEU A 423 6.81 -61.63 -7.32
CA LEU A 423 5.91 -62.79 -7.54
C LEU A 423 4.46 -62.57 -7.03
N PRO A 424 3.45 -63.29 -7.58
CA PRO A 424 2.20 -62.70 -8.08
C PRO A 424 0.90 -63.10 -7.34
N SER A 425 -0.21 -62.48 -7.82
CA SER A 425 -1.65 -62.75 -7.63
C SER A 425 -2.10 -64.15 -7.17
N ALA A 426 -2.95 -64.20 -6.12
CA ALA A 426 -4.30 -64.82 -6.14
C ALA A 426 -4.91 -64.92 -4.71
N ALA A 427 -6.14 -64.40 -4.51
CA ALA A 427 -7.25 -65.03 -3.77
C ALA A 427 -8.40 -64.02 -3.49
N TYR A 428 -9.58 -64.30 -4.03
CA TYR A 428 -10.90 -63.72 -3.70
C TYR A 428 -11.49 -64.43 -2.44
N PRO A 429 -12.46 -63.85 -1.68
CA PRO A 429 -13.88 -63.91 -2.09
C PRO A 429 -14.84 -62.76 -1.68
N LYS A 430 -15.98 -62.76 -2.39
CA LYS A 430 -17.25 -62.01 -2.28
C LYS A 430 -18.02 -62.18 -0.96
N ALA A 431 -18.82 -61.17 -0.58
CA ALA A 431 -20.23 -61.26 -0.08
C ALA A 431 -20.87 -59.84 -0.02
N GLN A 432 -21.91 -59.53 -0.84
CA GLN A 432 -23.36 -59.39 -0.52
C GLN A 432 -23.75 -58.19 0.39
N LEU A 433 -24.43 -57.13 -0.10
CA LEU A 433 -25.86 -56.91 -0.44
C LEU A 433 -26.78 -56.50 0.74
N GLU A 434 -27.43 -55.33 0.56
CA GLU A 434 -28.76 -54.86 1.03
C GLU A 434 -29.05 -54.35 2.46
N LEU A 435 -30.15 -53.55 2.54
CA LEU A 435 -30.87 -52.88 3.66
C LEU A 435 -30.47 -51.40 3.96
N ILE A 436 -31.34 -50.38 3.98
CA ILE A 436 -32.82 -50.21 4.07
C ILE A 436 -33.22 -48.82 3.51
N ALA A 437 -34.38 -48.77 2.86
CA ALA A 437 -35.17 -47.58 2.53
C ALA A 437 -36.14 -47.20 3.67
N MET A 438 -36.51 -45.92 3.84
CA MET A 438 -37.86 -45.41 4.20
C MET A 438 -37.82 -44.02 4.86
N HIS A 439 -38.22 -42.98 4.12
CA HIS A 439 -39.44 -42.21 4.41
C HIS A 439 -39.73 -41.20 3.30
N ASP A 440 -40.79 -41.49 2.53
CA ASP A 440 -41.61 -40.51 1.82
C ASP A 440 -42.49 -39.73 2.82
N ILE A 441 -42.84 -38.47 2.50
CA ILE A 441 -44.23 -38.02 2.25
C ILE A 441 -44.26 -36.49 1.97
N ASP A 442 -44.81 -36.18 0.80
CA ASP A 442 -45.54 -35.00 0.31
C ASP A 442 -44.90 -33.62 0.12
N GLY A 443 -44.97 -33.17 -1.15
CA GLY A 443 -45.00 -31.76 -1.51
C GLY A 443 -44.57 -31.46 -2.94
N ALA A 444 -45.39 -31.83 -3.93
CA ALA A 444 -45.15 -31.54 -5.34
C ALA A 444 -44.85 -30.04 -5.62
N VAL A 445 -43.60 -29.73 -5.95
CA VAL A 445 -43.22 -28.44 -6.57
C VAL A 445 -42.78 -28.73 -8.00
N ARG A 446 -43.68 -28.46 -8.96
CA ARG A 446 -43.33 -28.39 -10.39
C ARG A 446 -42.18 -27.39 -10.56
N THR A 447 -40.98 -27.87 -10.85
CA THR A 447 -39.85 -27.02 -11.23
C THR A 447 -40.09 -26.44 -12.62
N VAL A 448 -40.58 -25.20 -12.67
CA VAL A 448 -40.72 -24.43 -13.91
C VAL A 448 -39.33 -23.96 -14.35
N SER A 449 -38.96 -24.33 -15.58
CA SER A 449 -37.75 -23.90 -16.30
C SER A 449 -37.50 -22.39 -16.17
N ALA A 450 -36.24 -22.00 -15.97
CA ALA A 450 -35.80 -20.62 -15.76
C ALA A 450 -36.19 -19.64 -16.87
N ARG A 451 -36.62 -20.12 -18.05
CA ARG A 451 -37.03 -19.29 -19.19
C ARG A 451 -38.40 -18.60 -19.04
N HIS A 452 -39.25 -18.97 -18.07
CA HIS A 452 -40.63 -18.44 -17.97
C HIS A 452 -40.92 -17.55 -16.74
N LYS A 453 -39.92 -17.17 -15.94
CA LYS A 453 -40.13 -16.33 -14.75
C LYS A 453 -40.30 -14.84 -15.10
N LYS A 454 -41.45 -14.44 -15.66
CA LYS A 454 -41.75 -13.02 -15.93
C LYS A 454 -42.34 -12.31 -14.70
N ALA A 455 -41.64 -11.27 -14.24
CA ALA A 455 -42.13 -10.38 -13.19
C ALA A 455 -43.13 -9.34 -13.74
N CYS A 456 -44.06 -8.87 -12.92
CA CYS A 456 -44.96 -7.78 -13.30
C CYS A 456 -44.21 -6.45 -13.51
N THR A 457 -44.78 -5.58 -14.33
CA THR A 457 -44.26 -4.27 -14.73
C THR A 457 -43.88 -3.41 -13.53
N GLU A 458 -44.71 -3.39 -12.48
CA GLU A 458 -44.44 -2.59 -11.28
C GLU A 458 -43.22 -3.11 -10.48
N CYS A 459 -43.11 -4.43 -10.31
CA CYS A 459 -41.94 -5.01 -9.67
C CYS A 459 -40.68 -4.90 -10.55
N ARG A 460 -40.81 -4.96 -11.89
CA ARG A 460 -39.70 -4.72 -12.84
C ARG A 460 -39.21 -3.27 -12.80
N GLN A 461 -40.11 -2.30 -12.62
CA GLN A 461 -39.81 -0.88 -12.48
C GLN A 461 -39.09 -0.60 -11.15
N GLN A 462 -39.54 -1.21 -10.05
CA GLN A 462 -38.98 -1.01 -8.71
C GLN A 462 -37.81 -1.96 -8.34
N LYS A 463 -37.46 -2.92 -9.21
CA LYS A 463 -36.49 -4.02 -8.93
C LYS A 463 -36.83 -4.84 -7.68
N ALA A 464 -38.12 -5.09 -7.46
CA ALA A 464 -38.59 -5.87 -6.32
C ALA A 464 -38.80 -7.35 -6.71
N LYS A 465 -38.67 -8.26 -5.72
CA LYS A 465 -39.00 -9.68 -5.91
C LYS A 465 -40.49 -9.82 -6.26
N CYS A 466 -40.77 -10.58 -7.31
CA CYS A 466 -42.12 -10.74 -7.86
C CYS A 466 -42.37 -12.22 -8.09
N ASP A 467 -43.52 -12.69 -7.65
CA ASP A 467 -44.01 -14.04 -7.80
C ASP A 467 -45.21 -14.13 -8.75
N ALA A 468 -45.45 -13.08 -9.57
CA ALA A 468 -46.52 -13.08 -10.58
C ALA A 468 -46.43 -14.27 -11.55
N TYR A 469 -45.22 -14.79 -11.81
CA TYR A 469 -45.01 -15.95 -12.67
C TYR A 469 -45.50 -17.28 -12.07
N MET A 470 -45.77 -17.33 -10.75
CA MET A 470 -46.30 -18.52 -10.09
C MET A 470 -47.82 -18.66 -10.30
N ASN A 471 -48.53 -17.55 -10.53
CA ASN A 471 -49.96 -17.54 -10.86
C ASN A 471 -50.29 -16.31 -11.73
N PRO A 472 -50.25 -16.43 -13.08
CA PRO A 472 -50.41 -15.31 -14.01
C PRO A 472 -51.76 -14.58 -13.93
N ASP A 473 -52.81 -15.28 -13.48
CA ASP A 473 -54.18 -14.75 -13.43
C ASP A 473 -54.49 -14.03 -12.09
N ALA A 474 -53.51 -13.95 -11.17
CA ALA A 474 -53.66 -13.31 -9.87
C ALA A 474 -52.58 -12.24 -9.62
N PRO A 475 -52.89 -11.15 -8.89
CA PRO A 475 -51.90 -10.16 -8.53
C PRO A 475 -50.84 -10.76 -7.58
N CYS A 476 -49.57 -10.48 -7.87
CA CYS A 476 -48.43 -10.97 -7.11
C CYS A 476 -48.49 -10.54 -5.64
N SER A 477 -47.86 -11.31 -4.74
CA SER A 477 -47.95 -11.12 -3.29
C SER A 477 -47.57 -9.71 -2.86
N ARG A 478 -46.58 -9.12 -3.52
CA ARG A 478 -46.16 -7.74 -3.27
C ARG A 478 -47.21 -6.74 -3.72
N CYS A 479 -47.63 -6.78 -4.99
CA CYS A 479 -48.61 -5.84 -5.55
C CYS A 479 -49.92 -5.87 -4.76
N ARG A 480 -50.35 -7.06 -4.30
CA ARG A 480 -51.50 -7.22 -3.40
C ARG A 480 -51.29 -6.51 -2.05
N LYS A 481 -50.10 -6.65 -1.43
CA LYS A 481 -49.76 -6.02 -0.15
C LYS A 481 -49.64 -4.50 -0.22
N VAL A 482 -49.21 -3.96 -1.36
CA VAL A 482 -49.04 -2.49 -1.56
C VAL A 482 -50.22 -1.84 -2.29
N GLY A 483 -51.28 -2.60 -2.59
CA GLY A 483 -52.45 -2.10 -3.33
C GLY A 483 -52.17 -1.63 -4.77
N ALA A 484 -51.11 -2.14 -5.41
CA ALA A 484 -50.69 -1.71 -6.74
C ALA A 484 -51.21 -2.64 -7.85
N THR A 485 -51.52 -2.08 -9.02
CA THR A 485 -51.99 -2.84 -10.19
C THR A 485 -50.90 -3.77 -10.72
N CYS A 486 -51.17 -5.07 -10.73
CA CYS A 486 -50.21 -6.10 -11.12
C CYS A 486 -50.44 -6.53 -12.57
N VAL A 487 -49.72 -5.90 -13.52
CA VAL A 487 -49.82 -6.22 -14.95
C VAL A 487 -48.46 -6.67 -15.46
N ILE A 488 -48.42 -7.70 -16.31
CA ILE A 488 -47.22 -8.09 -17.07
C ILE A 488 -47.42 -7.55 -18.49
N SER A 489 -46.71 -6.48 -18.84
CA SER A 489 -46.71 -5.92 -20.20
C SER A 489 -45.34 -6.10 -20.87
N ASP A 490 -45.34 -6.43 -22.16
CA ASP A 490 -44.17 -6.36 -23.03
C ASP A 490 -44.54 -5.59 -24.31
N PRO A 491 -43.66 -4.72 -24.85
CA PRO A 491 -42.30 -4.44 -24.37
C PRO A 491 -42.29 -3.50 -23.15
N PHE A 492 -41.56 -3.88 -22.11
CA PHE A 492 -41.33 -3.03 -20.94
C PHE A 492 -39.96 -2.34 -21.03
N LYS A 493 -39.98 -1.01 -21.09
CA LYS A 493 -38.78 -0.17 -20.99
C LYS A 493 -38.76 0.51 -19.63
N ARG A 494 -37.73 0.24 -18.83
CA ARG A 494 -37.59 0.80 -17.48
C ARG A 494 -37.37 2.31 -17.56
N GLU A 495 -38.20 3.08 -16.89
CA GLU A 495 -37.98 4.52 -16.76
C GLU A 495 -36.93 4.81 -15.69
N HIS A 496 -35.91 5.62 -16.01
CA HIS A 496 -34.87 5.99 -15.06
C HIS A 496 -35.43 6.93 -13.99
N LYS A 497 -35.35 6.53 -12.71
CA LYS A 497 -35.86 7.32 -11.57
C LYS A 497 -35.32 8.76 -11.55
N ARG A 498 -34.03 8.97 -11.87
CA ARG A 498 -33.44 10.32 -12.02
C ARG A 498 -34.05 11.12 -13.19
N LYS A 499 -34.33 10.48 -14.33
CA LYS A 499 -34.92 11.15 -15.49
C LYS A 499 -36.37 11.54 -15.22
N ARG A 500 -37.13 10.67 -14.54
CA ARG A 500 -38.51 10.96 -14.10
C ARG A 500 -38.54 11.97 -12.95
N LEU A 501 -37.58 11.95 -12.02
CA LEU A 501 -37.44 12.99 -10.99
C LEU A 501 -37.15 14.34 -11.63
N SER A 502 -36.18 14.44 -12.56
CA SER A 502 -35.89 15.68 -13.28
C SER A 502 -36.96 16.11 -14.28
N GLN A 503 -37.86 15.21 -14.66
CA GLN A 503 -39.05 15.55 -15.45
C GLN A 503 -40.18 16.04 -14.53
N LEU A 504 -40.43 15.38 -13.40
CA LEU A 504 -41.38 15.82 -12.39
C LEU A 504 -40.95 17.11 -11.71
N GLU A 505 -39.65 17.35 -11.50
CA GLU A 505 -39.11 18.62 -11.03
C GLU A 505 -39.36 19.72 -12.06
N ARG A 506 -39.19 19.43 -13.36
CA ARG A 506 -39.53 20.38 -14.43
C ARG A 506 -41.02 20.61 -14.58
N GLU A 507 -41.85 19.59 -14.47
CA GLU A 507 -43.31 19.69 -14.50
C GLU A 507 -43.83 20.40 -13.25
N ALA A 508 -43.22 20.19 -12.08
CA ALA A 508 -43.54 20.91 -10.84
C ALA A 508 -43.09 22.37 -10.92
N GLU A 509 -41.95 22.66 -11.56
CA GLU A 509 -41.50 24.03 -11.86
C GLU A 509 -42.44 24.71 -12.87
N ASP A 510 -42.91 24.00 -13.89
CA ASP A 510 -43.83 24.52 -14.90
C ASP A 510 -45.25 24.70 -14.32
N LEU A 511 -45.70 23.78 -13.46
CA LEU A 511 -46.95 23.90 -12.70
C LEU A 511 -46.87 25.01 -11.66
N ARG A 512 -45.73 25.19 -10.98
CA ARG A 512 -45.48 26.35 -10.12
C ARG A 512 -45.56 27.63 -10.95
N LYS A 513 -44.92 27.70 -12.11
CA LYS A 513 -45.02 28.87 -13.00
C LYS A 513 -46.44 29.13 -13.49
N ARG A 514 -47.24 28.09 -13.77
CA ARG A 514 -48.67 28.22 -14.13
C ARG A 514 -49.54 28.64 -12.94
N LEU A 515 -49.25 28.16 -11.74
CA LEU A 515 -49.90 28.59 -10.50
C LEU A 515 -49.55 30.04 -10.14
N HIS A 516 -48.30 30.47 -10.39
CA HIS A 516 -47.86 31.86 -10.23
C HIS A 516 -48.39 32.77 -11.36
N GLY A 517 -48.72 32.22 -12.53
CA GLY A 517 -49.42 32.92 -13.61
C GLY A 517 -50.92 33.11 -13.36
N ASN A 518 -51.51 32.39 -12.40
CA ASN A 518 -52.95 32.39 -12.13
C ASN A 518 -53.37 32.97 -10.77
N HIS A 519 -52.46 33.63 -10.03
CA HIS A 519 -52.81 34.34 -8.80
C HIS A 519 -52.42 35.82 -8.87
N HIS A 520 -53.26 36.61 -9.54
CA HIS A 520 -53.61 37.92 -9.01
C HIS A 520 -54.51 37.71 -7.78
N GLY A 521 -53.93 37.82 -6.58
CA GLY A 521 -54.70 37.83 -5.33
C GLY A 521 -53.91 37.48 -4.07
N ALA A 522 -53.23 38.47 -3.51
CA ALA A 522 -53.00 38.74 -2.06
C ALA A 522 -52.35 37.67 -1.13
N MET A 523 -51.11 37.97 -0.66
CA MET A 523 -50.71 38.21 0.77
C MET A 523 -49.34 37.60 1.21
N ILE A 524 -48.37 38.52 1.49
CA ILE A 524 -47.37 38.67 2.60
C ILE A 524 -46.64 37.40 3.13
N SER A 525 -45.31 37.24 3.32
CA SER A 525 -44.17 38.08 3.79
C SER A 525 -42.82 37.28 3.72
N PRO A 526 -41.64 37.73 4.25
CA PRO A 526 -40.50 38.21 3.49
C PRO A 526 -39.21 37.36 3.65
N VAL A 527 -38.18 37.68 2.85
CA VAL A 527 -36.76 37.90 3.21
C VAL A 527 -35.95 37.78 1.93
N GLY A 528 -35.55 38.93 1.40
CA GLY A 528 -34.62 39.08 0.29
C GLY A 528 -34.00 40.47 0.36
N ALA A 529 -32.71 40.53 0.71
CA ALA A 529 -31.80 41.66 0.60
C ALA A 529 -30.46 41.17 1.20
N LEU A 530 -29.29 41.22 0.58
CA LEU A 530 -28.80 41.92 -0.61
C LEU A 530 -27.54 41.17 -1.10
N ASN A 531 -27.31 41.19 -2.40
CA ASN A 531 -25.99 41.16 -3.02
C ASN A 531 -25.89 42.39 -3.92
N VAL A 532 -24.66 42.81 -4.25
CA VAL A 532 -24.17 43.83 -5.22
C VAL A 532 -23.44 44.97 -4.49
N THR A 533 -22.19 45.41 -4.77
CA THR A 533 -21.12 45.13 -5.76
C THR A 533 -19.86 45.98 -5.37
N THR A 534 -18.65 45.57 -5.81
CA THR A 534 -17.45 46.38 -6.30
C THR A 534 -16.91 47.56 -5.45
N GLU A 535 -15.62 47.93 -5.34
CA GLU A 535 -14.40 47.80 -6.15
C GLU A 535 -13.14 48.29 -5.35
N THR A 536 -11.96 47.84 -5.77
CA THR A 536 -10.55 48.34 -5.63
C THR A 536 -10.17 49.64 -4.87
N SER A 537 -9.07 49.60 -4.07
CA SER A 537 -7.77 50.30 -4.30
C SER A 537 -6.86 50.43 -3.06
N ARG A 538 -5.56 50.62 -3.31
CA ARG A 538 -4.36 50.54 -2.44
C ARG A 538 -4.20 51.65 -1.37
N THR A 539 -3.44 51.27 -0.32
CA THR A 539 -2.68 51.99 0.74
C THR A 539 -1.95 53.30 0.38
N PRO A 540 -1.21 54.02 1.29
CA PRO A 540 -1.10 53.97 2.78
C PRO A 540 -1.08 55.37 3.47
N GLN A 541 -1.16 55.47 4.82
CA GLN A 541 -0.34 56.41 5.63
C GLN A 541 -0.47 56.23 7.17
N SER A 542 0.62 55.76 7.77
CA SER A 542 1.40 56.29 8.92
C SER A 542 0.78 57.16 10.03
N LEU A 543 1.06 56.69 11.27
CA LEU A 543 1.38 57.38 12.56
C LEU A 543 0.45 58.45 13.15
N GLY A 544 0.09 58.24 14.42
CA GLY A 544 -0.36 59.29 15.33
C GLY A 544 -0.81 58.76 16.70
N SER A 545 0.15 58.55 17.60
CA SER A 545 -0.06 58.39 19.06
C SER A 545 -0.39 59.75 19.70
N LEU A 546 -1.27 59.76 20.72
CA LEU A 546 -1.15 60.49 22.03
C LEU A 546 -2.53 60.65 22.72
N THR A 547 -2.75 59.86 23.79
CA THR A 547 -3.18 60.18 25.19
C THR A 547 -3.87 61.52 25.54
N PRO A 548 -4.44 61.73 26.77
CA PRO A 548 -5.14 60.85 27.74
C PRO A 548 -6.35 61.55 28.44
N ASP A 549 -6.81 60.97 29.57
CA ASP A 549 -7.60 61.54 30.70
C ASP A 549 -9.14 61.47 30.58
N THR A 550 -9.94 61.15 31.62
CA THR A 550 -9.73 61.11 33.09
C THR A 550 -10.77 60.20 33.80
N SER A 551 -10.35 59.68 34.95
CA SER A 551 -10.94 58.83 36.03
C SER A 551 -12.25 59.39 36.69
N PRO A 552 -12.91 58.78 37.74
CA PRO A 552 -12.39 57.77 38.70
C PRO A 552 -13.33 56.72 39.37
N SER A 553 -12.64 55.75 39.99
CA SER A 553 -12.85 55.13 41.33
C SER A 553 -14.00 54.15 41.58
N GLN A 554 -13.65 52.90 41.95
CA GLN A 554 -13.72 52.43 43.35
C GLN A 554 -12.87 51.16 43.58
N SER A 555 -12.21 51.16 44.73
CA SER A 555 -11.16 50.25 45.21
C SER A 555 -11.70 49.22 46.21
N ILE A 556 -11.37 47.94 46.04
CA ILE A 556 -11.23 46.96 47.15
C ILE A 556 -10.15 45.92 46.74
N ASP A 557 -9.01 45.94 47.42
CA ASP A 557 -8.06 44.81 47.58
C ASP A 557 -8.17 44.32 49.05
N PRO A 558 -7.54 43.21 49.54
CA PRO A 558 -6.74 42.12 48.94
C PRO A 558 -7.32 40.70 49.34
N PRO A 559 -6.72 39.49 49.09
CA PRO A 559 -5.28 39.22 49.01
C PRO A 559 -4.76 38.34 47.88
N PHE A 560 -3.53 38.68 47.51
CA PHE A 560 -2.54 37.81 46.93
C PHE A 560 -2.39 36.52 47.74
N SER A 561 -2.71 35.39 47.12
CA SER A 561 -1.93 34.16 47.23
C SER A 561 -1.41 33.86 45.82
N THR A 562 -0.14 34.12 45.60
CA THR A 562 0.62 33.70 44.42
C THR A 562 0.71 32.18 44.41
N GLN A 563 -0.30 31.52 43.85
CA GLN A 563 -0.16 30.16 43.34
C GLN A 563 0.15 30.24 41.84
N PRO A 564 1.21 29.60 41.33
CA PRO A 564 1.48 29.56 39.91
C PRO A 564 0.35 28.77 39.23
N ILE A 565 -0.49 29.46 38.46
CA ILE A 565 -1.51 28.83 37.62
C ILE A 565 -0.77 27.94 36.61
N SER A 566 -0.97 26.63 36.73
CA SER A 566 -0.28 25.65 35.88
C SER A 566 -0.84 25.72 34.45
N ILE A 567 -0.05 26.28 33.54
CA ILE A 567 -0.33 26.52 32.11
C ILE A 567 -0.52 25.18 31.31
N ASN A 568 -0.36 24.04 31.99
CA ASN A 568 -0.61 22.69 31.49
C ASN A 568 -1.49 21.85 32.42
N ALA A 569 -2.35 22.48 33.22
CA ALA A 569 -3.29 21.73 34.07
C ALA A 569 -4.01 20.67 33.22
N ARG A 570 -3.95 19.41 33.68
CA ARG A 570 -4.82 18.35 33.20
C ARG A 570 -6.24 18.94 33.16
N PRO A 571 -7.00 18.80 32.05
CA PRO A 571 -8.37 19.28 32.01
C PRO A 571 -9.06 18.87 33.30
N THR A 572 -9.62 19.84 34.02
CA THR A 572 -10.17 19.61 35.37
C THR A 572 -11.05 18.36 35.31
N PRO A 573 -10.81 17.34 36.15
CA PRO A 573 -11.69 16.19 36.20
C PRO A 573 -13.11 16.71 36.31
N VAL A 574 -14.03 16.14 35.54
CA VAL A 574 -15.45 16.38 35.79
C VAL A 574 -15.66 15.88 37.23
N VAL A 575 -15.75 16.82 38.17
CA VAL A 575 -16.16 16.52 39.54
C VAL A 575 -17.56 15.96 39.38
N LEU A 576 -17.68 14.64 39.54
CA LEU A 576 -18.96 13.95 39.50
C LEU A 576 -19.88 14.63 40.52
N PRO A 577 -20.97 15.29 40.11
CA PRO A 577 -22.05 15.59 41.03
C PRO A 577 -22.56 14.23 41.55
N ALA A 578 -22.88 14.13 42.83
CA ALA A 578 -23.59 12.97 43.35
C ALA A 578 -24.82 12.72 42.44
N PRO A 579 -25.04 11.48 41.98
CA PRO A 579 -25.93 11.20 40.86
C PRO A 579 -27.37 11.55 41.22
N SER A 580 -27.85 12.71 40.79
CA SER A 580 -29.26 13.07 40.76
C SER A 580 -29.92 12.43 39.54
N GLY A 581 -29.97 11.09 39.52
CA GLY A 581 -30.60 10.30 38.46
C GLY A 581 -29.92 8.94 38.24
N VAL A 582 -29.78 8.13 39.29
CA VAL A 582 -29.23 6.77 39.16
C VAL A 582 -30.20 5.91 38.33
N ARG A 583 -29.79 5.51 37.11
CA ARG A 583 -30.25 4.23 36.56
C ARG A 583 -29.75 3.17 37.53
N ASN A 584 -30.67 2.45 38.14
CA ASN A 584 -30.42 1.49 39.22
C ASN A 584 -29.75 0.22 38.67
N ASP A 585 -28.57 0.37 38.07
CA ASP A 585 -27.68 -0.73 37.71
C ASP A 585 -27.08 -1.21 39.04
N GLY A 586 -27.38 -2.44 39.46
CA GLY A 586 -26.90 -2.98 40.75
C GLY A 586 -25.37 -2.96 40.93
N PRO A 587 -24.84 -3.52 42.03
CA PRO A 587 -23.39 -3.51 42.28
C PRO A 587 -22.59 -4.02 41.08
N THR A 588 -21.43 -3.42 40.84
CA THR A 588 -20.51 -3.84 39.77
C THR A 588 -20.26 -5.34 39.86
N GLN A 589 -20.36 -6.04 38.73
CA GLN A 589 -20.19 -7.49 38.68
C GLN A 589 -18.76 -7.81 38.24
N ALA A 590 -18.16 -8.85 38.84
CA ALA A 590 -16.91 -9.41 38.35
C ALA A 590 -17.07 -9.91 36.91
N ARG A 591 -16.00 -9.82 36.11
CA ARG A 591 -15.99 -10.20 34.69
C ARG A 591 -14.78 -11.06 34.38
N THR A 592 -14.96 -12.03 33.48
CA THR A 592 -13.89 -12.94 33.06
C THR A 592 -13.68 -12.83 31.55
N LEU A 593 -12.42 -12.77 31.12
CA LEU A 593 -12.02 -12.83 29.72
C LEU A 593 -10.89 -13.84 29.55
N LYS A 594 -11.10 -14.86 28.71
CA LYS A 594 -10.12 -15.93 28.42
C LYS A 594 -9.42 -16.52 29.66
N GLY A 595 -10.16 -16.72 30.75
CA GLY A 595 -9.63 -17.28 32.00
C GLY A 595 -9.11 -16.25 33.00
N THR A 596 -8.93 -15.00 32.61
CA THR A 596 -8.59 -13.90 33.53
C THR A 596 -9.84 -13.31 34.14
N GLN A 597 -10.03 -13.50 35.44
CA GLN A 597 -11.11 -12.89 36.21
C GLN A 597 -10.65 -11.53 36.78
N VAL A 598 -11.49 -10.51 36.63
CA VAL A 598 -11.29 -9.18 37.20
C VAL A 598 -12.45 -8.91 38.17
N GLU A 599 -12.11 -8.66 39.42
CA GLU A 599 -13.08 -8.51 40.51
C GLU A 599 -13.83 -7.19 40.42
N ALA A 600 -15.03 -7.15 41.01
CA ALA A 600 -15.89 -5.97 40.98
C ALA A 600 -15.22 -4.71 41.56
N CYS A 601 -14.41 -4.87 42.61
CA CYS A 601 -13.64 -3.78 43.22
C CYS A 601 -12.53 -3.27 42.30
N GLU A 602 -11.81 -4.17 41.63
CA GLU A 602 -10.77 -3.82 40.65
C GLU A 602 -11.37 -3.07 39.46
N ILE A 603 -12.53 -3.53 38.95
CA ILE A 603 -13.24 -2.85 37.87
C ILE A 603 -13.58 -1.41 38.26
N ASN A 604 -14.13 -1.19 39.46
CA ASN A 604 -14.47 0.16 39.93
C ASN A 604 -13.24 1.06 40.05
N ASP A 605 -12.16 0.55 40.66
CA ASP A 605 -10.91 1.29 40.79
C ASP A 605 -10.34 1.68 39.41
N ILE A 606 -10.31 0.73 38.46
CA ILE A 606 -9.76 0.94 37.12
C ILE A 606 -10.60 1.93 36.32
N PHE A 607 -11.94 1.89 36.42
CA PHE A 607 -12.82 2.88 35.79
C PHE A 607 -12.62 4.28 36.38
N GLN A 608 -12.47 4.39 37.70
CA GLN A 608 -12.16 5.66 38.35
C GLN A 608 -10.82 6.22 37.85
N LEU A 609 -9.79 5.37 37.80
CA LEU A 609 -8.47 5.72 37.30
C LEU A 609 -8.51 6.12 35.81
N PHE A 610 -9.30 5.41 34.98
CA PHE A 610 -9.51 5.79 33.58
C PHE A 610 -10.05 7.21 33.42
N PHE A 611 -11.14 7.54 34.12
CA PHE A 611 -11.77 8.86 34.00
C PHE A 611 -10.91 9.99 34.61
N GLN A 612 -10.09 9.67 35.59
CA GLN A 612 -9.18 10.62 36.21
C GLN A 612 -7.93 10.88 35.35
N ASP A 613 -7.30 9.83 34.83
CA ASP A 613 -5.95 9.88 34.24
C ASP A 613 -5.92 9.85 32.72
N TYR A 614 -6.90 9.22 32.07
CA TYR A 614 -6.88 8.95 30.63
C TYR A 614 -7.92 9.77 29.87
N ALA A 615 -9.17 9.78 30.34
CA ALA A 615 -10.28 10.50 29.70
C ALA A 615 -10.01 12.00 29.43
N PRO A 616 -9.22 12.75 30.23
CA PRO A 616 -8.88 14.14 29.90
C PRO A 616 -8.15 14.32 28.56
N PHE A 617 -7.42 13.30 28.09
CA PHE A 617 -6.74 13.32 26.78
C PHE A 617 -7.66 12.92 25.62
N LEU A 618 -8.68 12.09 25.90
CA LEU A 618 -9.62 11.56 24.92
C LEU A 618 -11.04 11.43 25.53
N PRO A 619 -11.76 12.55 25.72
CA PRO A 619 -13.05 12.61 26.42
C PRO A 619 -14.23 12.14 25.54
N ILE A 620 -14.15 10.89 25.08
CA ILE A 620 -15.13 10.28 24.18
C ILE A 620 -16.15 9.38 24.90
N LEU A 621 -16.00 9.17 26.21
CA LEU A 621 -16.84 8.33 27.05
C LEU A 621 -17.64 9.17 28.06
N ASP A 622 -18.81 8.66 28.45
CA ASP A 622 -19.70 9.29 29.44
C ASP A 622 -19.32 8.86 30.87
N PRO A 623 -18.86 9.77 31.74
CA PRO A 623 -18.50 9.45 33.12
C PRO A 623 -19.70 9.06 34.00
N ALA A 624 -20.93 9.35 33.58
CA ALA A 624 -22.13 8.98 34.35
C ALA A 624 -22.55 7.51 34.15
N MET A 625 -21.97 6.81 33.17
CA MET A 625 -22.32 5.42 32.86
C MET A 625 -21.57 4.43 33.75
N SER A 626 -22.31 3.48 34.33
CA SER A 626 -21.77 2.43 35.20
C SER A 626 -20.87 1.45 34.43
N PRO A 627 -19.88 0.79 35.08
CA PRO A 627 -19.10 -0.26 34.44
C PRO A 627 -19.95 -1.41 33.88
N ASN A 628 -21.03 -1.77 34.59
CA ASN A 628 -22.01 -2.75 34.13
C ASN A 628 -22.68 -2.29 32.83
N GLY A 629 -23.10 -1.03 32.76
CA GLY A 629 -23.71 -0.43 31.57
C GLY A 629 -22.76 -0.41 30.36
N TYR A 630 -21.46 -0.14 30.59
CA TYR A 630 -20.45 -0.24 29.52
C TYR A 630 -20.31 -1.68 29.00
N TYR A 631 -20.25 -2.67 29.90
CA TYR A 631 -20.15 -4.08 29.52
C TYR A 631 -21.37 -4.54 28.72
N GLU A 632 -22.58 -4.17 29.16
CA GLU A 632 -23.83 -4.50 28.47
C GLU A 632 -23.95 -3.86 27.09
N GLN A 633 -23.45 -2.63 26.92
CA GLN A 633 -23.48 -1.94 25.62
C GLN A 633 -22.44 -2.49 24.65
N SER A 634 -21.22 -2.73 25.12
CA SER A 634 -20.12 -3.27 24.32
C SER A 634 -19.06 -3.89 25.21
N PRO A 635 -18.98 -5.24 25.25
CA PRO A 635 -17.88 -5.93 25.91
C PRO A 635 -16.52 -5.49 25.39
N LEU A 636 -16.41 -5.20 24.09
CA LEU A 636 -15.18 -4.68 23.50
C LEU A 636 -14.77 -3.35 24.14
N LEU A 637 -15.70 -2.39 24.24
CA LEU A 637 -15.39 -1.07 24.80
C LEU A 637 -15.03 -1.16 26.28
N PHE A 638 -15.81 -1.93 27.05
CA PHE A 638 -15.51 -2.21 28.45
C PHE A 638 -14.09 -2.76 28.62
N TRP A 639 -13.75 -3.83 27.90
CA TRP A 639 -12.43 -4.45 28.05
C TRP A 639 -11.30 -3.58 27.52
N THR A 640 -11.53 -2.73 26.51
CA THR A 640 -10.54 -1.73 26.09
C THR A 640 -10.28 -0.68 27.19
N VAL A 641 -11.32 -0.22 27.90
CA VAL A 641 -11.15 0.69 29.05
C VAL A 641 -10.32 0.03 30.15
N ILE A 642 -10.66 -1.22 30.50
CA ILE A 642 -9.90 -1.99 31.50
C ILE A 642 -8.44 -2.15 31.06
N LEU A 643 -8.19 -2.56 29.81
CA LEU A 643 -6.83 -2.71 29.28
C LEU A 643 -6.04 -1.40 29.36
N VAL A 644 -6.60 -0.29 28.90
CA VAL A 644 -5.90 1.01 28.87
C VAL A 644 -5.56 1.51 30.27
N ALA A 645 -6.51 1.46 31.20
CA ALA A 645 -6.30 1.98 32.55
C ALA A 645 -5.53 1.01 33.47
N SER A 646 -5.58 -0.31 33.21
CA SER A 646 -4.80 -1.29 33.98
C SER A 646 -3.29 -1.06 33.93
N ARG A 647 -2.79 -0.30 32.93
CA ARG A 647 -1.39 0.10 32.79
C ARG A 647 -0.84 0.86 34.00
N SER A 648 -1.66 1.69 34.63
CA SER A 648 -1.28 2.45 35.84
C SER A 648 -1.91 1.86 37.12
N TYR A 649 -2.48 0.64 37.04
CA TYR A 649 -3.15 0.01 38.17
C TYR A 649 -2.20 -0.85 39.00
N ASN A 650 -1.67 -0.26 40.08
CA ASN A 650 -0.61 -0.89 40.88
C ASN A 650 -1.08 -2.00 41.82
N LYS A 651 -2.39 -2.12 42.10
CA LYS A 651 -2.90 -3.18 43.01
C LYS A 651 -2.84 -4.57 42.38
N ASN A 652 -2.91 -4.65 41.06
CA ASN A 652 -2.78 -5.90 40.31
C ASN A 652 -2.03 -5.65 38.98
N PRO A 653 -0.68 -5.62 39.01
CA PRO A 653 0.12 -5.31 37.83
C PRO A 653 0.07 -6.40 36.75
N THR A 654 -0.45 -7.60 37.06
CA THR A 654 -0.57 -8.70 36.10
C THR A 654 -1.73 -8.55 35.13
N LEU A 655 -2.68 -7.65 35.40
CA LEU A 655 -3.86 -7.46 34.56
C LEU A 655 -3.51 -6.99 33.15
N PHE A 656 -2.65 -5.97 33.02
CA PHE A 656 -2.27 -5.43 31.72
C PHE A 656 -1.67 -6.49 30.77
N PRO A 657 -0.58 -7.19 31.14
CA PRO A 657 0.02 -8.20 30.25
C PRO A 657 -0.94 -9.36 29.96
N THR A 658 -1.76 -9.78 30.92
CA THR A 658 -2.68 -10.91 30.72
C THR A 658 -3.86 -10.55 29.81
N LEU A 659 -4.32 -9.30 29.84
CA LEU A 659 -5.46 -8.83 29.04
C LEU A 659 -5.08 -8.32 27.65
N ALA A 660 -3.79 -8.05 27.39
CA ALA A 660 -3.31 -7.47 26.13
C ALA A 660 -3.75 -8.28 24.90
N ASP A 661 -3.39 -9.56 24.83
CA ASP A 661 -3.72 -10.42 23.69
C ASP A 661 -5.22 -10.71 23.55
N PRO A 662 -5.95 -11.09 24.63
CA PRO A 662 -7.39 -11.32 24.54
C PRO A 662 -8.17 -10.11 24.00
N VAL A 663 -7.84 -8.90 24.45
CA VAL A 663 -8.52 -7.68 24.02
C VAL A 663 -8.12 -7.30 22.59
N PHE A 664 -6.86 -7.48 22.21
CA PHE A 664 -6.42 -7.25 20.84
C PHE A 664 -7.13 -8.20 19.85
N GLU A 665 -7.28 -9.47 20.19
CA GLU A 665 -8.05 -10.43 19.39
C GLU A 665 -9.52 -10.01 19.26
N MET A 666 -10.14 -9.55 20.36
CA MET A 666 -11.49 -9.00 20.30
C MET A 666 -11.59 -7.82 19.32
N MET A 667 -10.60 -6.93 19.29
CA MET A 667 -10.56 -5.83 18.32
C MET A 667 -10.51 -6.35 16.89
N LEU A 668 -9.60 -7.27 16.57
CA LEU A 668 -9.47 -7.86 15.22
C LEU A 668 -10.75 -8.57 14.78
N LEU A 669 -11.36 -9.36 15.67
CA LEU A 669 -12.63 -10.04 15.39
C LEU A 669 -13.78 -9.04 15.17
N SER A 670 -13.80 -7.93 15.92
CA SER A 670 -14.83 -6.90 15.78
C SER A 670 -14.84 -6.21 14.41
N MET A 671 -13.70 -6.20 13.70
CA MET A 671 -13.57 -5.61 12.36
C MET A 671 -14.44 -6.33 11.31
N LYS A 672 -14.72 -7.62 11.51
CA LYS A 672 -15.58 -8.43 10.63
C LYS A 672 -17.07 -8.24 10.91
N SER A 673 -17.42 -7.69 12.09
CA SER A 673 -18.80 -7.51 12.53
C SER A 673 -19.39 -6.19 12.04
N ASN A 674 -20.70 -6.18 11.72
CA ASN A 674 -21.45 -4.95 11.40
C ASN A 674 -22.19 -4.34 12.63
N SER A 675 -21.88 -4.78 13.86
CA SER A 675 -22.48 -4.22 15.09
C SER A 675 -22.08 -2.77 15.40
N THR A 676 -22.83 -2.13 16.30
CA THR A 676 -22.69 -0.76 16.87
C THR A 676 -21.39 0.00 16.48
N PRO A 677 -21.40 0.71 15.33
CA PRO A 677 -20.21 1.35 14.78
C PRO A 677 -19.56 2.38 15.72
N VAL A 678 -20.37 3.14 16.47
CA VAL A 678 -19.89 4.17 17.41
C VAL A 678 -19.03 3.58 18.51
N LEU A 679 -19.54 2.53 19.18
CA LEU A 679 -18.83 1.90 20.30
C LEU A 679 -17.51 1.26 19.82
N LYS A 680 -17.47 0.73 18.59
CA LYS A 680 -16.23 0.27 17.97
C LYS A 680 -15.27 1.43 17.72
N ILE A 681 -15.73 2.52 17.12
CA ILE A 681 -14.91 3.71 16.88
C ILE A 681 -14.30 4.20 18.20
N GLN A 682 -15.08 4.24 19.28
CA GLN A 682 -14.57 4.58 20.61
C GLN A 682 -13.52 3.60 21.11
N SER A 683 -13.74 2.28 21.02
CA SER A 683 -12.75 1.26 21.39
C SER A 683 -11.43 1.44 20.63
N PHE A 684 -11.50 1.61 19.32
CA PHE A 684 -10.31 1.78 18.48
C PHE A 684 -9.60 3.11 18.77
N LEU A 685 -10.32 4.20 19.03
CA LEU A 685 -9.70 5.48 19.41
C LEU A 685 -8.93 5.37 20.74
N LEU A 686 -9.48 4.68 21.75
CA LEU A 686 -8.78 4.43 23.00
C LEU A 686 -7.52 3.60 22.77
N PHE A 687 -7.64 2.48 22.07
CA PHE A 687 -6.52 1.61 21.78
C PHE A 687 -5.42 2.30 20.96
N LEU A 688 -5.77 3.11 19.96
CA LEU A 688 -4.77 3.79 19.12
C LEU A 688 -4.15 5.01 19.80
N THR A 689 -4.77 5.54 20.84
CA THR A 689 -4.19 6.62 21.68
C THR A 689 -3.20 6.05 22.70
N TRP A 690 -3.48 4.84 23.21
CA TRP A 690 -2.61 4.07 24.09
C TRP A 690 -2.41 2.66 23.49
N PRO A 691 -1.54 2.50 22.48
CA PRO A 691 -1.31 1.22 21.82
C PRO A 691 -0.56 0.24 22.73
N LEU A 692 -0.58 -1.05 22.37
CA LEU A 692 0.23 -2.07 23.04
C LEU A 692 1.72 -1.92 22.67
N PRO A 693 2.67 -2.16 23.60
CA PRO A 693 4.11 -1.99 23.36
C PRO A 693 4.68 -2.81 22.19
N ILE A 694 4.16 -4.02 21.97
CA ILE A 694 4.66 -5.01 20.98
C ILE A 694 4.03 -4.79 19.59
N LEU A 695 2.97 -4.00 19.49
CA LEU A 695 2.13 -3.99 18.29
C LEU A 695 2.69 -3.07 17.18
N GLU A 696 3.08 -3.66 16.05
CA GLU A 696 3.47 -2.92 14.84
C GLU A 696 2.30 -2.53 13.93
N VAL A 697 1.13 -3.11 14.21
CA VAL A 697 -0.15 -2.98 13.50
C VAL A 697 -0.93 -1.64 13.71
N PRO A 698 -0.55 -0.63 14.53
CA PRO A 698 -1.42 0.54 14.76
C PRO A 698 -1.74 1.36 13.50
N PHE A 699 -0.81 1.48 12.54
CA PHE A 699 -1.01 2.35 11.37
C PHE A 699 -2.10 1.85 10.40
N PRO A 700 -2.11 0.57 9.98
CA PRO A 700 -3.25 0.01 9.23
C PRO A 700 -4.59 0.15 9.96
N LEU A 701 -4.61 0.00 11.28
CA LEU A 701 -5.82 0.16 12.10
C LEU A 701 -6.34 1.61 12.09
N CYS A 702 -5.45 2.62 12.09
CA CYS A 702 -5.85 4.03 11.91
C CYS A 702 -6.56 4.25 10.56
N GLY A 703 -6.04 3.67 9.48
CA GLY A 703 -6.65 3.76 8.15
C GLY A 703 -8.02 3.05 8.08
N TRP A 704 -8.13 1.88 8.71
CA TRP A 704 -9.40 1.17 8.83
C TRP A 704 -10.43 1.94 9.67
N LEU A 705 -10.03 2.50 10.81
CA LEU A 705 -10.88 3.34 11.66
C LEU A 705 -11.44 4.53 10.89
N LEU A 706 -10.59 5.21 10.12
CA LEU A 706 -10.99 6.34 9.28
C LEU A 706 -12.03 5.91 8.23
N ASN A 707 -11.81 4.77 7.58
CA ASN A 707 -12.77 4.20 6.62
C ASN A 707 -14.09 3.81 7.30
N LEU A 708 -14.05 3.19 8.47
CA LEU A 708 -15.26 2.85 9.26
C LEU A 708 -16.04 4.11 9.62
N ALA A 709 -15.38 5.16 10.09
CA ALA A 709 -16.00 6.45 10.41
C ALA A 709 -16.66 7.08 9.16
N MET A 710 -15.98 7.03 8.01
CA MET A 710 -16.52 7.53 6.74
C MET A 710 -17.75 6.74 6.26
N GLN A 711 -17.71 5.40 6.34
CA GLN A 711 -18.82 4.53 5.94
C GLN A 711 -20.10 4.77 6.78
N ASN A 712 -19.93 5.26 8.01
CA ASN A 712 -21.03 5.61 8.92
C ASN A 712 -21.35 7.12 8.93
N GLY A 713 -20.83 7.87 7.95
CA GLY A 713 -21.21 9.27 7.73
C GLY A 713 -20.65 10.26 8.75
N LEU A 714 -19.67 9.90 9.58
CA LEU A 714 -19.11 10.83 10.58
C LEU A 714 -18.39 12.03 9.94
N HIS A 715 -17.85 11.84 8.73
CA HIS A 715 -17.24 12.90 7.92
C HIS A 715 -18.25 13.93 7.36
N MET A 716 -19.55 13.62 7.39
CA MET A 716 -20.64 14.50 7.00
C MET A 716 -21.72 14.53 8.09
N PRO A 717 -21.44 15.14 9.26
CA PRO A 717 -22.35 15.09 10.41
C PRO A 717 -23.80 15.49 10.07
N MET A 718 -23.96 16.52 9.23
CA MET A 718 -25.24 17.05 8.73
C MET A 718 -26.04 16.06 7.88
N ALA A 719 -25.36 15.18 7.14
CA ALA A 719 -25.97 14.25 6.20
C ALA A 719 -25.73 12.78 6.59
N SER A 720 -25.28 12.52 7.82
CA SER A 720 -24.88 11.18 8.28
C SER A 720 -26.00 10.12 8.17
N HIS A 721 -27.27 10.54 8.17
CA HIS A 721 -28.43 9.67 7.91
C HIS A 721 -28.50 9.12 6.48
N GLU A 722 -27.84 9.78 5.51
CA GLU A 722 -27.69 9.29 4.13
C GLU A 722 -26.66 8.14 4.03
N PHE A 723 -25.82 7.98 5.07
CA PHE A 723 -24.77 6.99 5.14
C PHE A 723 -25.22 5.80 6.00
N GLY A 724 -25.31 4.63 5.38
CA GLY A 724 -25.64 3.38 6.04
C GLY A 724 -26.15 2.35 5.05
N ARG A 725 -25.71 1.09 5.18
CA ARG A 725 -26.12 -0.03 4.28
C ARG A 725 -27.65 -0.24 4.21
N ASN A 726 -28.42 0.34 5.15
CA ASN A 726 -29.88 0.24 5.25
C ASN A 726 -30.65 1.57 5.11
N ALA A 727 -30.07 2.63 4.56
CA ALA A 727 -30.76 3.92 4.37
C ALA A 727 -31.99 3.89 3.42
N ARG A 728 -32.39 2.71 2.91
CA ARG A 728 -33.59 2.50 2.07
C ARG A 728 -34.79 1.89 2.81
N SER A 729 -34.68 1.57 4.11
CA SER A 729 -35.81 1.10 4.91
C SER A 729 -36.34 2.20 5.84
N SER A 730 -36.81 3.32 5.29
CA SER A 730 -37.41 4.41 6.08
C SER A 730 -38.87 4.16 6.48
N ALA A 731 -39.31 2.90 6.57
CA ALA A 731 -40.69 2.55 6.91
C ALA A 731 -40.81 1.48 8.02
N LEU A 732 -39.70 0.97 8.55
CA LEU A 732 -39.67 0.13 9.75
C LEU A 732 -38.46 0.53 10.60
N GLU A 733 -38.65 0.56 11.93
CA GLU A 733 -37.67 0.88 13.00
C GLU A 733 -36.19 0.73 12.57
N PRO A 734 -35.35 1.78 12.74
CA PRO A 734 -33.92 1.70 12.45
C PRO A 734 -33.29 0.53 13.21
N SER A 735 -32.49 -0.30 12.52
CA SER A 735 -31.67 -1.33 13.19
C SER A 735 -30.87 -0.72 14.35
N ARG A 736 -30.67 -1.45 15.46
CA ARG A 736 -29.96 -0.98 16.67
C ARG A 736 -28.62 -0.30 16.38
N ALA A 737 -27.91 -0.72 15.32
CA ALA A 737 -26.65 -0.14 14.83
C ALA A 737 -26.81 1.22 14.13
N ASN A 738 -27.88 1.44 13.36
CA ASN A 738 -28.20 2.76 12.79
C ASN A 738 -28.79 3.70 13.85
N LYS A 739 -29.51 3.15 14.85
CA LYS A 739 -30.08 3.92 15.95
C LYS A 739 -28.98 4.64 16.72
N SER A 740 -27.85 3.99 17.04
CA SER A 740 -26.77 4.61 17.82
C SER A 740 -26.11 5.82 17.18
N VAL A 741 -25.93 5.85 15.84
CA VAL A 741 -25.36 7.03 15.13
C VAL A 741 -26.41 8.12 14.97
N LEU A 742 -27.66 7.75 14.70
CA LEU A 742 -28.77 8.69 14.49
C LEU A 742 -29.27 9.35 15.79
N THR A 743 -29.11 8.68 16.94
CA THR A 743 -29.45 9.24 18.26
C THR A 743 -28.34 10.12 18.84
N MET A 744 -27.14 10.10 18.27
CA MET A 744 -26.07 11.00 18.67
C MET A 744 -26.32 12.40 18.12
N ASP A 745 -26.11 13.41 18.96
CA ASP A 745 -26.14 14.79 18.50
C ASP A 745 -25.05 15.04 17.44
N MET A 746 -25.20 16.16 16.73
CA MET A 746 -24.27 16.54 15.67
C MET A 746 -22.85 16.77 16.21
N GLN A 747 -22.75 17.38 17.39
CA GLN A 747 -21.48 17.75 18.00
C GLN A 747 -20.63 16.52 18.34
N ARG A 748 -21.22 15.49 18.95
CA ARG A 748 -20.54 14.23 19.27
C ARG A 748 -20.09 13.46 18.03
N ARG A 749 -20.82 13.55 16.92
CA ARG A 749 -20.40 12.98 15.63
C ARG A 749 -19.18 13.73 15.07
N SER A 750 -19.22 15.06 15.09
CA SER A 750 -18.10 15.93 14.70
C SER A 750 -16.86 15.68 15.58
N GLU A 751 -17.03 15.51 16.89
CA GLU A 751 -15.96 15.18 17.83
C GLU A 751 -15.30 13.85 17.51
N LEU A 752 -16.07 12.77 17.34
CA LEU A 752 -15.52 11.46 16.98
C LEU A 752 -14.78 11.48 15.64
N TRP A 753 -15.32 12.18 14.64
CA TRP A 753 -14.65 12.37 13.35
C TRP A 753 -13.32 13.11 13.52
N ALA A 754 -13.30 14.20 14.27
CA ALA A 754 -12.10 14.96 14.56
C ALA A 754 -11.04 14.11 15.28
N TYR A 755 -11.42 13.29 16.26
CA TYR A 755 -10.48 12.36 16.91
C TYR A 755 -9.92 11.31 15.94
N CYS A 756 -10.73 10.79 15.00
CA CYS A 756 -10.25 9.88 13.97
C CYS A 756 -9.18 10.54 13.08
N ILE A 757 -9.38 11.81 12.70
CA ILE A 757 -8.38 12.59 11.95
C ILE A 757 -7.11 12.78 12.77
N VAL A 758 -7.24 13.20 14.03
CA VAL A 758 -6.10 13.46 14.93
C VAL A 758 -5.23 12.21 15.09
N VAL A 759 -5.84 11.06 15.38
CA VAL A 759 -5.14 9.77 15.54
C VAL A 759 -4.44 9.36 14.25
N TYR A 760 -5.13 9.46 13.10
CA TYR A 760 -4.54 9.15 11.79
C TYR A 760 -3.33 10.04 11.46
N GLN A 761 -3.48 11.36 11.58
CA GLN A 761 -2.39 12.29 11.26
C GLN A 761 -1.18 12.10 12.18
N ARG A 762 -1.40 11.85 13.47
CA ARG A 762 -0.32 11.53 14.42
C ARG A 762 0.40 10.23 14.04
N ALA A 763 -0.34 9.20 13.63
CA ALA A 763 0.24 7.94 13.19
C ALA A 763 1.10 8.11 11.93
N CYS A 764 0.68 8.94 10.96
CA CYS A 764 1.51 9.30 9.80
C CYS A 764 2.82 9.97 10.23
N LEU A 765 2.77 10.96 11.13
CA LEU A 765 3.95 11.65 11.64
C LEU A 765 4.89 10.70 12.39
N GLN A 766 4.34 9.77 13.18
CA GLN A 766 5.12 8.75 13.88
C GLN A 766 5.84 7.80 12.91
N LYS A 767 5.21 7.45 11.79
CA LYS A 767 5.83 6.65 10.72
C LYS A 767 6.73 7.47 9.78
N GLY A 768 6.95 8.76 10.06
CA GLY A 768 7.78 9.62 9.20
C GLY A 768 7.21 9.85 7.80
N GLN A 769 5.87 9.85 7.67
CA GLN A 769 5.15 10.10 6.42
C GLN A 769 4.39 11.44 6.47
N PRO A 770 4.26 12.16 5.33
CA PRO A 770 3.46 13.37 5.30
C PRO A 770 1.97 12.99 5.47
N PRO A 771 1.27 13.53 6.49
CA PRO A 771 -0.15 13.26 6.64
C PRO A 771 -0.93 13.83 5.45
N ARG A 772 -2.05 13.18 5.09
CA ARG A 772 -2.99 13.76 4.13
C ARG A 772 -3.71 14.95 4.77
N ALA A 773 -3.91 16.01 3.99
CA ALA A 773 -4.69 17.18 4.40
C ALA A 773 -6.19 16.84 4.46
N MET A 774 -6.61 16.13 5.51
CA MET A 774 -7.98 15.64 5.67
C MET A 774 -9.00 16.78 5.82
N LEU A 775 -8.60 17.91 6.44
CA LEU A 775 -9.44 19.10 6.56
C LEU A 775 -9.73 19.77 5.20
N GLY A 776 -8.93 19.48 4.17
CA GLY A 776 -9.08 20.01 2.81
C GLY A 776 -9.88 19.12 1.86
N LEU A 777 -10.28 17.90 2.26
CA LEU A 777 -11.00 16.97 1.39
C LEU A 777 -12.46 17.39 1.09
N VAL A 778 -13.01 18.30 1.89
CA VAL A 778 -14.32 18.92 1.67
C VAL A 778 -14.19 20.41 2.05
N PRO A 779 -13.97 21.31 1.07
CA PRO A 779 -13.52 22.70 1.30
C PRO A 779 -14.39 23.54 2.24
N GLU A 780 -15.71 23.31 2.23
CA GLU A 780 -16.66 24.01 3.13
C GLU A 780 -16.73 23.38 4.53
N SER A 781 -16.26 22.16 4.75
CA SER A 781 -16.46 21.45 6.03
C SER A 781 -15.30 21.60 7.04
N GLY A 782 -14.07 21.84 6.59
CA GLY A 782 -12.89 21.82 7.47
C GLY A 782 -12.86 22.96 8.49
N GLN A 783 -13.19 24.18 8.06
CA GLN A 783 -13.35 25.32 8.96
C GLN A 783 -14.61 25.15 9.83
N HIS A 784 -15.71 24.70 9.23
CA HIS A 784 -16.96 24.42 9.94
C HIS A 784 -16.79 23.34 11.04
N LEU A 785 -15.95 22.33 10.81
CA LEU A 785 -15.64 21.29 11.81
C LEU A 785 -14.95 21.89 13.03
N CYS A 786 -13.99 22.79 12.84
CA CYS A 786 -13.30 23.47 13.94
C CYS A 786 -14.25 24.34 14.80
N TYR A 787 -15.36 24.83 14.24
CA TYR A 787 -16.40 25.53 15.00
C TYR A 787 -17.40 24.59 15.70
N GLN A 788 -17.45 23.32 15.29
CA GLN A 788 -18.38 22.31 15.80
C GLN A 788 -17.79 21.39 16.87
N VAL A 789 -16.51 21.57 17.22
CA VAL A 789 -15.79 20.73 18.19
C VAL A 789 -15.25 21.55 19.36
N PRO A 790 -14.96 20.93 20.52
CA PRO A 790 -14.40 21.62 21.68
C PRO A 790 -13.10 22.37 21.33
N PRO A 791 -12.82 23.54 21.96
CA PRO A 791 -11.66 24.38 21.64
C PRO A 791 -10.31 23.63 21.70
N ILE A 792 -10.16 22.71 22.64
CA ILE A 792 -8.94 21.90 22.78
C ILE A 792 -8.74 20.93 21.61
N LEU A 793 -9.82 20.40 21.03
CA LEU A 793 -9.77 19.52 19.87
C LEU A 793 -9.56 20.32 18.58
N ALA A 794 -10.20 21.48 18.48
CA ALA A 794 -9.95 22.43 17.39
C ALA A 794 -8.47 22.87 17.37
N LEU A 795 -7.88 23.15 18.54
CA LEU A 795 -6.46 23.47 18.66
C LEU A 795 -5.58 22.34 18.11
N GLN A 796 -5.86 21.09 18.49
CA GLN A 796 -5.13 19.93 17.99
C GLN A 796 -5.21 19.79 16.47
N LEU A 797 -6.40 19.94 15.89
CA LEU A 797 -6.60 19.88 14.45
C LEU A 797 -5.82 20.98 13.72
N ARG A 798 -5.87 22.23 14.20
CA ARG A 798 -5.15 23.35 13.58
C ARG A 798 -3.63 23.17 13.68
N CYS A 799 -3.11 22.73 14.83
CA CYS A 799 -1.70 22.39 15.00
C CYS A 799 -1.26 21.34 13.98
N LEU A 800 -1.99 20.22 13.89
CA LEU A 800 -1.66 19.13 12.96
C LEU A 800 -1.79 19.53 11.50
N ASP A 801 -2.73 20.40 11.14
CA ASP A 801 -2.89 20.94 9.79
C ASP A 801 -1.65 21.73 9.34
N ILE A 802 -1.14 22.62 10.20
CA ILE A 802 0.08 23.39 9.92
C ILE A 802 1.29 22.46 9.79
N VAL A 803 1.44 21.48 10.70
CA VAL A 803 2.54 20.49 10.63
C VAL A 803 2.44 19.64 9.36
N SER A 804 1.24 19.25 8.96
CA SER A 804 0.98 18.47 7.74
C SER A 804 1.34 19.25 6.48
N LYS A 805 0.96 20.53 6.42
CA LYS A 805 1.31 21.45 5.32
C LYS A 805 2.81 21.70 5.24
N CYS A 806 3.46 21.90 6.39
CA CYS A 806 4.91 22.04 6.48
C CYS A 806 5.60 20.77 5.94
N SER A 807 5.24 19.60 6.47
CA SER A 807 5.80 18.31 6.06
C SER A 807 5.63 18.05 4.56
N THR A 808 4.46 18.38 4.01
CA THR A 808 4.18 18.23 2.56
C THR A 808 5.03 19.19 1.73
N SER A 809 5.17 20.44 2.17
CA SER A 809 5.97 21.46 1.48
C SER A 809 7.46 21.11 1.48
N ILE A 810 7.98 20.64 2.62
CA ILE A 810 9.37 20.18 2.75
C ILE A 810 9.62 18.94 1.89
N PHE A 811 8.68 17.99 1.90
CA PHE A 811 8.76 16.80 1.05
C PHE A 811 8.81 17.18 -0.43
N ALA A 812 7.93 18.08 -0.87
CA ALA A 812 7.86 18.56 -2.25
C ALA A 812 9.10 19.37 -2.68
N ALA A 813 9.72 20.11 -1.75
CA ALA A 813 10.96 20.85 -2.02
C ALA A 813 12.15 19.92 -2.31
N GLY A 814 12.14 18.70 -1.77
CA GLY A 814 13.16 17.67 -2.01
C GLY A 814 14.14 17.51 -0.85
N VAL A 815 13.95 16.48 -0.03
CA VAL A 815 14.66 16.28 1.25
C VAL A 815 16.12 15.79 1.18
N ARG A 816 16.62 15.46 -0.02
CA ARG A 816 17.99 14.95 -0.23
C ARG A 816 18.97 16.01 -0.75
N ASN A 817 18.48 17.14 -1.25
CA ASN A 817 19.34 18.19 -1.79
C ASN A 817 19.96 19.00 -0.65
N THR A 818 21.27 19.23 -0.70
CA THR A 818 22.03 19.98 0.32
C THR A 818 22.70 21.24 -0.24
N SER A 819 22.26 21.72 -1.41
CA SER A 819 22.79 22.97 -1.94
C SER A 819 22.42 24.15 -1.03
N PHE A 820 23.28 25.16 -0.95
CA PHE A 820 23.03 26.35 -0.14
C PHE A 820 21.71 27.06 -0.51
N GLU A 821 21.39 27.13 -1.81
CA GLU A 821 20.13 27.69 -2.31
C GLU A 821 18.92 26.87 -1.86
N HIS A 822 19.05 25.54 -1.85
CA HIS A 822 18.01 24.65 -1.36
C HIS A 822 17.81 24.80 0.16
N GLU A 823 18.89 24.85 0.95
CA GLU A 823 18.81 25.11 2.40
C GLU A 823 18.18 26.46 2.72
N ARG A 824 18.47 27.49 1.91
CA ARG A 824 17.85 28.82 2.03
C ARG A 824 16.35 28.75 1.71
N SER A 825 15.95 28.10 0.62
CA SER A 825 14.55 27.89 0.25
C SER A 825 13.78 27.15 1.35
N MET A 826 14.35 26.06 1.85
CA MET A 826 13.78 25.28 2.96
C MET A 826 13.67 26.11 4.24
N SER A 827 14.66 26.94 4.56
CA SER A 827 14.60 27.85 5.71
C SER A 827 13.44 28.85 5.61
N ILE A 828 13.11 29.32 4.40
CA ILE A 828 11.96 30.21 4.16
C ILE A 828 10.65 29.44 4.42
N LEU A 829 10.53 28.22 3.92
CA LEU A 829 9.35 27.37 4.13
C LEU A 829 9.12 27.07 5.62
N ILE A 830 10.18 26.71 6.35
CA ILE A 830 10.10 26.43 7.80
C ILE A 830 9.64 27.69 8.55
N ARG A 831 10.26 28.85 8.28
CA ARG A 831 9.90 30.12 8.93
C ARG A 831 8.47 30.55 8.61
N ALA A 832 7.99 30.32 7.39
CA ALA A 832 6.61 30.65 7.02
C ALA A 832 5.59 29.85 7.85
N HIS A 833 5.82 28.55 8.03
CA HIS A 833 4.92 27.70 8.84
C HIS A 833 5.09 27.93 10.34
N GLU A 834 6.30 28.25 10.80
CA GLU A 834 6.57 28.70 12.18
C GLU A 834 5.82 30.00 12.48
N SER A 835 5.80 30.96 11.54
CA SER A 835 5.01 32.21 11.65
C SER A 835 3.52 31.91 11.71
N GLN A 836 3.00 31.08 10.80
CA GLN A 836 1.58 30.70 10.82
C GLN A 836 1.16 30.07 12.15
N LEU A 837 2.02 29.23 12.74
CA LEU A 837 1.77 28.65 14.07
C LEU A 837 1.79 29.72 15.16
N ASN A 838 2.74 30.65 15.13
CA ASN A 838 2.82 31.73 16.11
C ASN A 838 1.63 32.69 16.01
N ASP A 839 1.19 33.03 14.79
CA ASP A 839 0.00 33.86 14.53
C ASP A 839 -1.28 33.18 15.03
N MET A 840 -1.36 31.85 14.89
CA MET A 840 -2.45 31.08 15.48
C MET A 840 -2.42 31.11 17.01
N VAL A 841 -1.23 30.91 17.61
CA VAL A 841 -1.07 30.83 19.07
C VAL A 841 -1.32 32.19 19.73
N SER A 842 -0.93 33.30 19.09
CA SER A 842 -1.17 34.65 19.61
C SER A 842 -2.65 35.01 19.70
N GLN A 843 -3.50 34.33 18.94
CA GLN A 843 -4.97 34.49 18.98
C GLN A 843 -5.64 33.62 20.06
N LEU A 844 -4.89 32.76 20.76
CA LEU A 844 -5.46 31.89 21.80
C LEU A 844 -5.58 32.62 23.15
N PRO A 845 -6.57 32.26 23.99
CA PRO A 845 -6.69 32.80 25.35
C PRO A 845 -5.44 32.54 26.21
N PRO A 846 -5.14 33.37 27.23
CA PRO A 846 -3.93 33.23 28.06
C PRO A 846 -3.75 31.86 28.74
N ASN A 847 -4.85 31.18 29.06
CA ASN A 847 -4.87 29.88 29.76
C ASN A 847 -5.04 28.68 28.82
N HIS A 848 -4.65 28.81 27.56
CA HIS A 848 -4.72 27.70 26.59
C HIS A 848 -3.72 26.59 26.93
N ASN A 849 -4.00 25.37 26.45
CA ASN A 849 -3.06 24.27 26.56
C ASN A 849 -1.82 24.53 25.68
N THR A 850 -0.64 24.59 26.30
CA THR A 850 0.61 24.91 25.60
C THR A 850 1.35 23.69 25.05
N LEU A 851 1.03 22.48 25.52
CA LEU A 851 1.68 21.25 25.06
C LEU A 851 1.49 21.02 23.54
N TYR A 852 0.26 21.09 23.02
CA TYR A 852 0.02 20.81 21.60
C TYR A 852 0.73 21.79 20.65
N PRO A 853 0.65 23.12 20.86
CA PRO A 853 1.39 24.06 20.03
C PRO A 853 2.91 23.91 20.16
N THR A 854 3.43 23.61 21.36
CA THR A 854 4.88 23.42 21.56
C THR A 854 5.39 22.17 20.85
N ILE A 855 4.65 21.05 20.89
CA ILE A 855 4.97 19.86 20.09
C ILE A 855 4.89 20.16 18.59
N ALA A 856 3.85 20.85 18.13
CA ALA A 856 3.73 21.22 16.72
C ALA A 856 4.90 22.12 16.25
N ARG A 857 5.34 23.04 17.10
CA ARG A 857 6.52 23.89 16.86
C ARG A 857 7.78 23.04 16.75
N LEU A 858 7.99 22.10 17.66
CA LEU A 858 9.13 21.17 17.60
C LEU A 858 9.12 20.39 16.28
N GLN A 859 7.96 19.88 15.86
CA GLN A 859 7.79 19.12 14.62
C GLN A 859 8.04 19.95 13.35
N ILE A 860 7.88 21.28 13.40
CA ILE A 860 8.25 22.20 12.31
C ILE A 860 9.75 22.52 12.36
N GLN A 861 10.26 22.87 13.55
CA GLN A 861 11.64 23.29 13.75
C GLN A 861 12.66 22.15 13.54
N VAL A 862 12.24 20.89 13.68
CA VAL A 862 13.09 19.72 13.43
C VAL A 862 13.75 19.75 12.05
N PHE A 863 13.08 20.33 11.05
CA PHE A 863 13.61 20.46 9.69
C PHE A 863 14.82 21.40 9.61
N TYR A 864 15.10 22.22 10.64
CA TYR A 864 16.37 22.96 10.71
C TYR A 864 17.59 22.04 10.80
N LEU A 865 17.45 20.82 11.32
CA LEU A 865 18.52 19.81 11.36
C LEU A 865 18.87 19.25 9.97
N TYR A 866 18.12 19.61 8.92
CA TYR A 866 18.44 19.20 7.56
C TYR A 866 19.55 20.09 6.97
N LYS A 867 19.83 21.22 7.60
CA LYS A 867 20.91 22.14 7.25
C LYS A 867 22.25 21.67 7.82
N ASP A 868 23.34 22.17 7.24
CA ASP A 868 24.68 21.98 7.81
C ASP A 868 24.82 22.69 9.18
N LEU A 869 25.14 21.92 10.23
CA LEU A 869 25.38 22.42 11.59
C LEU A 869 26.62 23.31 11.71
N THR A 870 27.60 23.17 10.81
CA THR A 870 28.85 23.93 10.80
C THR A 870 28.75 25.27 10.09
N GLY A 871 27.64 25.51 9.38
CA GLY A 871 27.38 26.75 8.64
C GLY A 871 27.23 27.99 9.52
N SER A 872 26.98 29.14 8.88
CA SER A 872 26.75 30.41 9.59
C SER A 872 25.62 30.26 10.61
N PHE A 873 25.94 30.57 11.87
CA PHE A 873 25.00 30.41 12.98
C PHE A 873 23.78 31.28 12.75
N ASN A 874 22.64 30.61 12.60
CA ASN A 874 21.33 31.23 12.64
C ASN A 874 20.68 30.85 13.97
N ASP A 875 19.94 31.77 14.59
CA ASP A 875 19.20 31.55 15.84
C ASP A 875 18.19 30.36 15.80
N CYS A 876 17.99 29.74 14.64
CA CYS A 876 17.08 28.60 14.47
C CYS A 876 17.44 27.38 15.36
N PHE A 877 18.72 27.08 15.56
CA PHE A 877 19.12 25.95 16.40
C PHE A 877 18.93 26.25 17.89
N LEU A 878 19.10 27.50 18.31
CA LEU A 878 18.79 27.94 19.67
C LEU A 878 17.27 27.84 19.93
N ARG A 879 16.43 28.28 18.98
CA ARG A 879 14.97 28.12 19.08
C ARG A 879 14.54 26.65 19.12
N LEU A 880 15.18 25.79 18.32
CA LEU A 880 14.94 24.34 18.36
C LEU A 880 15.28 23.76 19.73
N ALA A 881 16.46 24.08 20.29
CA ALA A 881 16.87 23.60 21.61
C ALA A 881 15.91 24.07 22.72
N ASN A 882 15.52 25.35 22.70
CA ASN A 882 14.57 25.91 23.65
C ASN A 882 13.20 25.23 23.56
N THR A 883 12.68 25.05 22.35
CA THR A 883 11.38 24.38 22.13
C THR A 883 11.43 22.92 22.59
N ALA A 884 12.53 22.20 22.33
CA ALA A 884 12.72 20.83 22.82
C ALA A 884 12.74 20.77 24.35
N CYS A 885 13.41 21.70 25.02
CA CYS A 885 13.37 21.81 26.49
C CYS A 885 11.95 22.07 27.00
N SER A 886 11.20 22.99 26.36
CA SER A 886 9.82 23.30 26.74
C SER A 886 8.87 22.11 26.58
N VAL A 887 9.05 21.25 25.57
CA VAL A 887 8.26 20.00 25.47
C VAL A 887 8.48 19.11 26.70
N ILE A 888 9.74 18.91 27.12
CA ILE A 888 10.07 18.06 28.27
C ILE A 888 9.57 18.69 29.58
N GLU A 889 9.68 20.01 29.70
CA GLU A 889 9.15 20.78 30.83
C GLU A 889 7.62 20.64 30.94
N HIS A 890 6.88 20.80 29.84
CA HIS A 890 5.44 20.60 29.82
C HIS A 890 5.04 19.17 30.21
N MET A 891 5.77 18.16 29.74
CA MET A 891 5.54 16.76 30.13
C MET A 891 5.74 16.54 31.63
N LYS A 892 6.78 17.15 32.23
CA LYS A 892 7.04 17.09 33.67
C LYS A 892 5.97 17.78 34.51
N VAL A 893 5.46 18.92 34.03
CA VAL A 893 4.37 19.63 34.72
C VAL A 893 3.06 18.85 34.65
N LEU A 894 2.79 18.19 33.52
CA LEU A 894 1.56 17.44 33.28
C LEU A 894 1.50 16.13 34.07
N PHE A 895 2.64 15.45 34.22
CA PHE A 895 2.80 14.20 34.97
C PHE A 895 3.75 14.45 36.14
N ASN A 896 3.21 14.99 37.22
CA ASN A 896 3.98 15.42 38.40
C ASN A 896 4.51 14.26 39.25
N GLN A 897 4.05 13.03 39.03
CA GLN A 897 4.50 11.81 39.69
C GLN A 897 5.10 10.83 38.67
N PRO A 898 6.19 10.11 38.99
CA PRO A 898 6.79 9.11 38.11
C PRO A 898 5.81 8.07 37.59
N GLU A 899 4.90 7.57 38.42
CA GLU A 899 3.96 6.51 38.07
C GLU A 899 2.89 6.99 37.09
N ALA A 900 2.64 8.30 37.03
CA ALA A 900 1.62 8.88 36.16
C ALA A 900 2.04 8.90 34.68
N TYR A 901 3.33 8.79 34.38
CA TYR A 901 3.83 8.84 32.99
C TYR A 901 3.33 7.69 32.13
N VAL A 902 2.95 6.55 32.74
CA VAL A 902 2.36 5.41 32.04
C VAL A 902 0.98 5.73 31.43
N ALA A 903 0.27 6.72 32.00
CA ALA A 903 -0.98 7.22 31.43
C ALA A 903 -0.77 8.15 30.23
N SER A 904 0.48 8.47 29.86
CA SER A 904 0.77 9.40 28.78
C SER A 904 0.31 8.85 27.42
N PRO A 905 -0.46 9.62 26.63
CA PRO A 905 -0.86 9.20 25.30
C PRO A 905 0.36 9.14 24.37
N VAL A 906 0.34 8.23 23.39
CA VAL A 906 1.50 7.92 22.54
C VAL A 906 2.10 9.15 21.82
N PHE A 907 1.28 10.15 21.47
CA PHE A 907 1.76 11.37 20.81
C PHE A 907 2.67 12.21 21.72
N ALA A 908 2.39 12.21 23.03
CA ALA A 908 3.12 12.99 24.02
C ALA A 908 4.47 12.32 24.29
N THR A 909 4.48 10.99 24.43
CA THR A 909 5.70 10.17 24.46
C THR A 909 6.56 10.38 23.21
N ASN A 910 5.97 10.34 22.02
CA ASN A 910 6.69 10.60 20.76
C ASN A 910 7.26 12.02 20.67
N GLY A 911 6.52 13.03 21.16
CA GLY A 911 7.03 14.41 21.25
C GLY A 911 8.26 14.53 22.14
N MET A 912 8.27 13.80 23.27
CA MET A 912 9.41 13.73 24.18
C MET A 912 10.61 12.99 23.57
N ILE A 913 10.39 11.86 22.88
CA ILE A 913 11.44 11.15 22.14
C ILE A 913 12.09 12.08 21.11
N LEU A 914 11.27 12.78 20.32
CA LEU A 914 11.76 13.72 19.31
C LEU A 914 12.56 14.87 19.95
N ALA A 915 12.09 15.42 21.07
CA ALA A 915 12.79 16.47 21.79
C ALA A 915 14.17 16.01 22.28
N CYS A 916 14.25 14.81 22.88
CA CYS A 916 15.51 14.24 23.35
C CYS A 916 16.47 13.96 22.19
N ALA A 917 15.99 13.42 21.06
CA ALA A 917 16.81 13.20 19.87
C ALA A 917 17.40 14.51 19.32
N CYS A 918 16.60 15.58 19.24
CA CYS A 918 17.07 16.91 18.84
C CYS A 918 18.13 17.47 19.80
N LEU A 919 17.90 17.41 21.12
CA LEU A 919 18.87 17.90 22.11
C LEU A 919 20.18 17.12 22.06
N LEU A 920 20.12 15.78 21.98
CA LEU A 920 21.29 14.92 21.86
C LEU A 920 22.11 15.25 20.61
N ARG A 921 21.45 15.44 19.47
CA ARG A 921 22.09 15.83 18.21
C ARG A 921 22.81 17.17 18.32
N LEU A 922 22.18 18.17 18.93
CA LEU A 922 22.76 19.51 19.12
C LEU A 922 23.92 19.51 20.13
N LEU A 923 23.77 18.81 21.26
CA LEU A 923 24.79 18.73 22.32
C LEU A 923 26.06 18.00 21.89
N LYS A 924 25.96 17.05 20.96
CA LYS A 924 27.12 16.32 20.41
C LYS A 924 27.74 16.97 19.17
N SER A 925 27.30 18.18 18.82
CA SER A 925 27.75 18.95 17.65
C SER A 925 28.53 20.20 18.07
N SER A 926 29.15 20.89 17.11
CA SER A 926 29.73 22.22 17.31
C SER A 926 28.72 23.28 17.76
N MET A 927 27.41 23.00 17.66
CA MET A 927 26.34 23.87 18.14
C MET A 927 26.26 23.95 19.67
N ALA A 928 26.83 22.99 20.41
CA ALA A 928 26.79 22.97 21.87
C ALA A 928 27.37 24.27 22.50
N SER A 929 28.37 24.90 21.87
CA SER A 929 28.95 26.16 22.34
C SER A 929 28.07 27.39 22.06
N LYS A 930 27.05 27.26 21.21
CA LYS A 930 26.17 28.35 20.76
C LYS A 930 24.77 28.27 21.36
N ILE A 931 24.51 27.26 22.20
CA ILE A 931 23.27 27.10 22.96
C ILE A 931 23.59 27.01 24.45
N ASP A 932 22.56 27.11 25.30
CA ASP A 932 22.69 26.80 26.73
C ASP A 932 22.83 25.28 26.91
N ALA A 933 24.08 24.80 26.82
CA ALA A 933 24.41 23.38 26.86
C ALA A 933 24.06 22.74 28.21
N GLU A 934 24.20 23.45 29.33
CA GLU A 934 23.89 22.94 30.65
C GLU A 934 22.38 22.73 30.82
N ARG A 935 21.57 23.70 30.41
CA ARG A 935 20.11 23.56 30.39
C ARG A 935 19.68 22.44 29.45
N ALA A 936 20.20 22.41 28.23
CA ALA A 936 19.86 21.37 27.25
C ALA A 936 20.23 19.97 27.74
N LYS A 937 21.40 19.80 28.37
CA LYS A 937 21.84 18.54 28.96
C LYS A 937 20.95 18.12 30.13
N HIS A 938 20.61 19.04 31.03
CA HIS A 938 19.68 18.77 32.13
C HIS A 938 18.33 18.24 31.62
N TYR A 939 17.76 18.88 30.60
CA TYR A 939 16.50 18.45 30.01
C TYR A 939 16.61 17.15 29.22
N LEU A 940 17.72 16.89 28.52
CA LEU A 940 17.96 15.59 27.87
C LEU A 940 17.86 14.43 28.87
N PHE A 941 18.58 14.53 30.00
CA PHE A 941 18.56 13.48 31.02
C PHE A 941 17.25 13.41 31.80
N THR A 942 16.59 14.55 32.00
CA THR A 942 15.22 14.57 32.54
C THR A 942 14.28 13.80 31.61
N GLY A 943 14.32 14.06 30.30
CA GLY A 943 13.52 13.34 29.31
C GLY A 943 13.83 11.85 29.26
N ILE A 944 15.11 11.44 29.31
CA ILE A 944 15.50 10.03 29.38
C ILE A 944 14.94 9.35 30.64
N THR A 945 15.00 10.02 31.78
CA THR A 945 14.45 9.51 33.04
C THR A 945 12.94 9.41 32.99
N THR A 946 12.27 10.41 32.45
CA THR A 946 10.82 10.40 32.24
C THR A 946 10.38 9.27 31.31
N MET A 947 11.09 9.04 30.19
CA MET A 947 10.80 7.90 29.30
C MET A 947 10.90 6.57 30.04
N LYS A 948 11.89 6.40 30.92
CA LYS A 948 12.03 5.17 31.72
C LYS A 948 10.84 4.92 32.65
N ASN A 949 10.24 5.98 33.18
CA ASN A 949 9.05 5.89 34.02
C ASN A 949 7.76 5.61 33.22
N ALA A 950 7.79 5.71 31.89
CA ALA A 950 6.67 5.41 31.00
C ALA A 950 6.72 3.98 30.42
N ILE A 951 7.78 3.22 30.69
CA ILE A 951 7.99 1.89 30.10
C ILE A 951 7.00 0.87 30.68
N LEU A 952 6.26 0.21 29.78
CA LEU A 952 5.41 -0.94 30.13
C LEU A 952 6.08 -2.28 29.83
N ASP A 953 6.93 -2.31 28.81
CA ASP A 953 7.60 -3.52 28.31
C ASP A 953 9.01 -3.17 27.78
N GLN A 954 9.96 -4.10 27.85
CA GLN A 954 11.34 -3.85 27.38
C GLN A 954 11.44 -3.59 25.87
N ASN A 955 10.45 -4.02 25.10
CA ASN A 955 10.36 -3.85 23.66
C ASN A 955 9.59 -2.57 23.26
N ASP A 956 9.11 -1.78 24.23
CA ASP A 956 8.48 -0.48 23.98
C ASP A 956 9.45 0.49 23.26
N LEU A 957 8.92 1.33 22.39
CA LEU A 957 9.65 2.42 21.75
C LEU A 957 10.30 3.36 22.77
N ALA A 958 9.62 3.65 23.89
CA ALA A 958 10.21 4.47 24.97
C ALA A 958 11.41 3.77 25.63
N ALA A 959 11.33 2.45 25.84
CA ALA A 959 12.41 1.65 26.40
C ALA A 959 13.63 1.64 25.45
N LYS A 960 13.37 1.32 24.18
CA LYS A 960 14.36 1.32 23.10
C LYS A 960 15.04 2.70 22.99
N CYS A 961 14.28 3.77 22.76
CA CYS A 961 14.84 5.12 22.60
C CYS A 961 15.62 5.61 23.82
N SER A 962 15.14 5.36 25.05
CA SER A 962 15.85 5.79 26.26
C SER A 962 17.19 5.07 26.44
N ARG A 963 17.27 3.78 26.09
CA ARG A 963 18.52 2.99 26.09
C ARG A 963 19.50 3.53 25.05
N ALA A 964 19.06 3.69 23.80
CA ALA A 964 19.92 4.17 22.72
C ALA A 964 20.44 5.58 22.97
N MET A 965 19.59 6.50 23.41
CA MET A 965 20.02 7.87 23.73
C MET A 965 21.10 7.90 24.82
N ASN A 966 20.99 7.03 25.83
CA ASN A 966 21.97 6.95 26.90
C ASN A 966 23.30 6.36 26.41
N GLN A 967 23.28 5.31 25.58
CA GLN A 967 24.51 4.74 25.01
C GLN A 967 25.17 5.71 24.00
N VAL A 968 24.40 6.31 23.09
CA VAL A 968 24.91 7.30 22.11
C VAL A 968 25.45 8.55 22.81
N TRP A 969 24.87 8.99 23.94
CA TRP A 969 25.43 10.08 24.73
C TRP A 969 26.88 9.79 25.14
N ASN A 970 27.17 8.56 25.57
CA ASN A 970 28.49 8.14 26.03
C ASN A 970 29.44 7.70 24.89
N SER A 971 28.93 7.50 23.67
CA SER A 971 29.74 7.17 22.49
C SER A 971 30.70 8.31 22.10
N SER A 972 31.93 7.97 21.73
CA SER A 972 32.89 8.88 21.08
C SER A 972 32.82 8.87 19.56
N LYS A 973 32.15 7.86 18.95
CA LYS A 973 32.06 7.66 17.50
C LYS A 973 30.79 8.23 16.89
N ALA A 974 29.69 8.23 17.65
CA ALA A 974 28.40 8.69 17.16
C ALA A 974 28.46 10.16 16.71
N PHE A 975 27.87 10.46 15.57
CA PHE A 975 27.88 11.78 14.92
C PHE A 975 29.25 12.26 14.42
N ARG A 976 30.23 11.35 14.30
CA ARG A 976 31.58 11.64 13.75
C ARG A 976 31.85 10.85 12.48
N LYS A 977 32.66 11.40 11.59
CA LYS A 977 33.23 10.69 10.44
C LYS A 977 34.39 9.78 10.88
N SER A 978 34.87 8.92 10.00
CA SER A 978 36.01 8.03 10.26
C SER A 978 37.30 8.76 10.63
N ASP A 979 37.45 10.02 10.23
CA ASP A 979 38.58 10.89 10.57
C ASP A 979 38.40 11.63 11.92
N GLY A 980 37.30 11.38 12.64
CA GLY A 980 36.96 12.04 13.90
C GLY A 980 36.32 13.42 13.74
N SER A 981 36.21 13.95 12.52
CA SER A 981 35.52 15.22 12.26
C SER A 981 34.00 15.11 12.47
N GLU A 982 33.35 16.24 12.71
CA GLU A 982 31.90 16.27 12.90
C GLU A 982 31.15 15.86 11.64
N TYR A 983 30.18 14.95 11.79
CA TYR A 983 29.18 14.70 10.78
C TYR A 983 28.06 15.74 10.94
N SER A 984 28.11 16.81 10.14
CA SER A 984 27.32 18.04 10.37
C SER A 984 25.88 18.00 9.85
N THR A 985 25.49 16.96 9.14
CA THR A 985 24.14 16.81 8.53
C THR A 985 23.46 15.52 9.01
N LEU A 986 22.13 15.42 8.93
CA LEU A 986 21.45 14.14 9.15
C LEU A 986 21.72 13.20 7.98
N ARG A 987 22.05 11.93 8.25
CA ARG A 987 22.16 10.87 7.23
C ARG A 987 20.78 10.52 6.67
N ILE A 988 19.76 10.57 7.54
CA ILE A 988 18.39 10.18 7.21
C ILE A 988 17.50 11.41 7.21
N ARG A 989 17.10 11.88 6.02
CA ARG A 989 16.20 13.05 5.84
C ARG A 989 14.85 12.69 5.23
N SER A 990 14.68 11.48 4.73
CA SER A 990 13.48 11.04 4.03
C SER A 990 12.34 10.61 4.95
N ARG A 991 12.54 10.67 6.27
CA ARG A 991 11.53 10.35 7.31
C ARG A 991 10.89 11.59 7.93
N LEU A 992 11.01 12.72 7.24
CA LEU A 992 10.41 14.00 7.62
C LEU A 992 10.62 14.34 9.10
N VAL A 993 9.54 14.48 9.87
CA VAL A 993 9.58 14.84 11.30
C VAL A 993 10.34 13.81 12.13
N MET A 994 10.31 12.53 11.75
CA MET A 994 10.94 11.44 12.51
C MET A 994 12.43 11.26 12.18
N SER A 995 12.94 11.97 11.17
CA SER A 995 14.32 11.86 10.69
C SER A 995 15.40 11.87 11.79
N PRO A 996 15.39 12.76 12.81
CA PRO A 996 16.43 12.74 13.84
C PRO A 996 16.38 11.51 14.76
N VAL A 997 15.19 10.96 15.00
CA VAL A 997 15.02 9.76 15.83
C VAL A 997 15.52 8.53 15.08
N ILE A 998 15.21 8.43 13.78
CA ILE A 998 15.70 7.34 12.92
C ILE A 998 17.22 7.45 12.71
N ASP A 999 17.73 8.66 12.48
CA ASP A 999 19.17 8.91 12.37
C ASP A 999 19.91 8.46 13.63
N LEU A 1000 19.41 8.84 14.80
CA LEU A 1000 19.92 8.39 16.09
C LEU A 1000 19.91 6.86 16.23
N ALA A 1001 18.80 6.22 15.85
CA ALA A 1001 18.67 4.77 15.88
C ALA A 1001 19.73 4.07 15.02
N TRP A 1002 20.04 4.63 13.85
CA TRP A 1002 21.07 4.11 12.96
C TRP A 1002 22.48 4.24 13.54
N TRP A 1003 22.81 5.39 14.14
CA TRP A 1003 24.09 5.54 14.85
C TRP A 1003 24.24 4.56 16.00
N TRP A 1004 23.15 4.31 16.72
CA TRP A 1004 23.13 3.32 17.79
C TRP A 1004 23.35 1.90 17.25
N ARG A 1005 22.62 1.53 16.19
CA ARG A 1005 22.68 0.22 15.54
C ARG A 1005 24.11 -0.10 15.05
N GLU A 1006 24.75 0.84 14.36
CA GLU A 1006 26.11 0.66 13.83
C GLU A 1006 27.16 0.39 14.91
N GLU A 1007 26.99 0.93 16.13
CA GLU A 1007 28.01 0.85 17.18
C GLU A 1007 27.72 -0.22 18.23
N PHE A 1008 26.46 -0.38 18.66
CA PHE A 1008 26.12 -1.16 19.85
C PHE A 1008 25.34 -2.46 19.57
N GLU A 1009 24.65 -2.58 18.43
CA GLU A 1009 23.89 -3.80 18.08
C GLU A 1009 24.78 -5.07 18.02
N PRO A 1010 25.97 -5.05 17.41
CA PRO A 1010 26.83 -6.25 17.36
C PRO A 1010 27.27 -6.74 18.75
N GLU A 1011 27.53 -5.82 19.68
CA GLU A 1011 27.93 -6.16 21.05
C GLU A 1011 26.77 -6.74 21.87
N GLU A 1012 25.57 -6.18 21.73
CA GLU A 1012 24.37 -6.70 22.41
C GLU A 1012 24.00 -8.11 21.90
N VAL A 1013 24.11 -8.36 20.60
CA VAL A 1013 23.90 -9.69 20.01
C VAL A 1013 24.94 -10.69 20.54
N ALA A 1014 26.22 -10.30 20.59
CA ALA A 1014 27.29 -11.16 21.10
C ALA A 1014 27.11 -11.52 22.59
N GLN A 1015 26.75 -10.54 23.44
CA GLN A 1015 26.50 -10.76 24.87
C GLN A 1015 25.31 -11.69 25.13
N ARG A 1016 24.25 -11.60 24.31
CA ARG A 1016 23.09 -12.49 24.41
C ARG A 1016 23.40 -13.92 24.01
N LEU A 1017 24.07 -14.10 22.86
CA LEU A 1017 24.49 -15.43 22.43
C LEU A 1017 25.37 -16.11 23.48
N GLU A 1018 26.17 -15.34 24.22
CA GLU A 1018 26.96 -15.87 25.32
C GLU A 1018 26.12 -16.17 26.57
N ALA A 1019 25.15 -15.33 26.91
CA ALA A 1019 24.20 -15.59 28.00
C ALA A 1019 23.30 -16.82 27.74
N GLU A 1020 22.86 -17.03 26.50
CA GLU A 1020 22.09 -18.20 26.05
C GLU A 1020 22.92 -19.48 26.13
N LYS A 1021 24.20 -19.43 25.69
CA LYS A 1021 25.13 -20.56 25.87
C LYS A 1021 25.33 -20.89 27.34
N GLU A 1022 25.41 -19.88 28.20
CA GLU A 1022 25.62 -20.08 29.63
C GLU A 1022 24.36 -20.56 30.36
N ALA A 1023 23.17 -20.16 29.89
CA ALA A 1023 21.88 -20.71 30.33
C ALA A 1023 21.73 -22.18 29.92
N ASN A 1024 22.06 -22.51 28.67
CA ASN A 1024 22.03 -23.90 28.16
C ASN A 1024 23.06 -24.82 28.85
N LYS A 1025 24.16 -24.29 29.39
CA LYS A 1025 25.12 -25.07 30.20
C LYS A 1025 24.61 -25.38 31.62
N ARG A 1026 23.63 -24.63 32.13
CA ARG A 1026 23.10 -24.81 33.50
C ARG A 1026 21.93 -25.80 33.56
N ASP A 1027 21.39 -26.21 32.42
CA ASP A 1027 20.18 -27.03 32.32
C ASP A 1027 20.46 -28.46 31.82
N ASP A 1028 21.55 -29.07 32.28
CA ASP A 1028 21.96 -30.44 31.93
C ASP A 1028 21.16 -31.52 32.72
N GLY A 1029 19.89 -31.23 33.05
CA GLY A 1029 19.12 -32.04 34.01
C GLY A 1029 17.59 -32.05 33.88
N GLY A 1030 16.99 -31.48 32.83
CA GLY A 1030 15.54 -31.52 32.64
C GLY A 1030 15.11 -31.20 31.22
N ASP A 1031 14.07 -31.86 30.75
CA ASP A 1031 13.49 -31.81 29.39
C ASP A 1031 13.33 -30.37 28.86
N VAL A 1032 14.22 -29.94 27.95
CA VAL A 1032 14.22 -28.58 27.39
C VAL A 1032 13.35 -28.52 26.14
N SER A 1033 12.26 -27.76 26.22
CA SER A 1033 11.54 -27.28 25.05
C SER A 1033 12.47 -26.46 24.16
N MET A 1034 12.68 -26.92 22.92
CA MET A 1034 13.40 -26.17 21.89
C MET A 1034 12.64 -24.88 21.57
N LEU A 1035 13.02 -23.77 22.21
CA LEU A 1035 12.67 -22.42 21.76
C LEU A 1035 13.38 -22.18 20.42
N GLY A 1036 12.60 -21.79 19.41
CA GLY A 1036 13.04 -21.69 18.03
C GLY A 1036 13.75 -20.36 17.72
N PRO A 1037 14.23 -20.20 16.46
CA PRO A 1037 14.88 -18.98 15.97
C PRO A 1037 14.03 -17.70 16.05
N SER A 1038 12.74 -17.81 16.41
CA SER A 1038 11.78 -16.72 16.55
C SER A 1038 12.14 -15.70 17.62
N ASP A 1039 12.90 -16.12 18.63
CA ASP A 1039 13.17 -15.27 19.80
C ASP A 1039 14.35 -14.31 19.54
N VAL A 1040 15.06 -14.50 18.42
CA VAL A 1040 16.15 -13.63 17.95
C VAL A 1040 15.60 -12.43 17.14
N GLU A 1041 14.39 -12.52 16.57
CA GLU A 1041 13.73 -11.40 15.87
C GLU A 1041 13.25 -10.29 16.82
N GLU A 1042 13.15 -10.59 18.13
CA GLU A 1042 12.46 -9.74 19.10
C GLU A 1042 13.22 -8.45 19.46
N PHE A 1043 14.49 -8.31 19.04
CA PHE A 1043 15.34 -7.17 19.39
C PHE A 1043 15.74 -6.23 18.26
N GLN A 1044 14.90 -6.09 17.24
CA GLN A 1044 15.08 -5.01 16.29
C GLN A 1044 14.52 -3.68 16.86
N PHE A 1045 15.44 -2.76 17.17
CA PHE A 1045 15.17 -1.41 17.69
C PHE A 1045 14.08 -0.67 16.88
N LEU A 1046 14.09 -0.96 15.58
CA LEU A 1046 13.08 -0.73 14.57
C LEU A 1046 13.20 -1.96 13.67
N ASN A 1047 12.18 -2.81 13.57
CA ASN A 1047 12.31 -4.06 12.81
C ASN A 1047 12.74 -3.81 11.37
N ASP A 1048 13.42 -4.79 10.77
CA ASP A 1048 13.80 -4.70 9.37
C ASP A 1048 12.54 -4.58 8.50
N GLU A 1049 11.33 -4.91 8.98
CA GLU A 1049 10.03 -4.55 8.35
C GLU A 1049 9.70 -3.05 8.43
N PHE A 1050 9.88 -2.42 9.60
CA PHE A 1050 9.79 -0.97 9.81
C PHE A 1050 10.86 -0.28 8.96
N LEU A 1051 12.09 -0.76 8.97
CA LEU A 1051 13.18 -0.21 8.15
C LEU A 1051 13.04 -0.55 6.65
N THR A 1052 12.41 -1.66 6.23
CA THR A 1052 12.13 -1.99 4.81
C THR A 1052 10.91 -1.23 4.28
N ASP A 1053 9.90 -0.95 5.10
CA ASP A 1053 8.93 0.14 4.84
C ASP A 1053 9.64 1.47 4.62
N PHE A 1054 10.90 1.56 5.08
CA PHE A 1054 11.74 2.72 5.03
C PHE A 1054 12.97 2.65 4.10
N GLU A 1055 13.24 1.55 3.39
CA GLU A 1055 14.48 1.39 2.61
C GLU A 1055 14.55 2.28 1.36
N TRP A 1056 13.42 2.77 0.86
CA TRP A 1056 13.41 3.81 -0.18
C TRP A 1056 14.14 5.10 0.24
N ALA A 1057 14.29 5.33 1.56
CA ALA A 1057 15.04 6.43 2.13
C ALA A 1057 16.55 6.20 2.18
N LEU A 1058 17.00 4.94 2.23
CA LEU A 1058 18.33 4.55 2.71
C LEU A 1058 19.14 3.70 1.72
N THR A 1059 18.68 3.51 0.49
CA THR A 1059 19.48 2.90 -0.58
C THR A 1059 20.86 3.58 -0.64
N SER A 1060 21.88 2.78 -0.36
CA SER A 1060 23.22 3.10 0.10
C SER A 1060 24.21 3.49 -1.00
N ASP A 1061 23.77 4.21 -2.03
CA ASP A 1061 24.63 4.62 -3.17
C ASP A 1061 25.22 6.04 -3.06
N ILE A 1062 25.24 6.65 -1.87
CA ILE A 1062 25.97 7.91 -1.63
C ILE A 1062 26.79 7.84 -0.33
N LEU A 1063 27.68 6.88 -0.23
CA LEU A 1063 28.98 7.11 0.40
C LEU A 1063 29.98 7.33 -0.75
N LEU A 1064 30.19 8.60 -1.11
CA LEU A 1064 31.22 9.20 -2.00
C LEU A 1064 31.66 8.34 -3.23
N PRO A 1065 31.50 8.88 -4.45
CA PRO A 1065 32.62 9.68 -4.97
C PRO A 1065 32.23 11.00 -5.63
N THR A 1066 33.21 11.90 -5.56
CA THR A 1066 33.35 13.21 -6.19
C THR A 1066 32.96 13.26 -7.67
N GLY A 1067 32.04 14.14 -8.06
CA GLY A 1067 31.93 14.62 -9.44
C GLY A 1067 30.56 15.11 -9.91
N GLY A 1068 30.44 16.43 -10.13
CA GLY A 1068 29.59 17.05 -11.16
C GLY A 1068 28.07 17.05 -10.96
N PHE A 1069 27.53 18.14 -10.42
CA PHE A 1069 26.10 18.46 -10.47
C PHE A 1069 25.67 18.79 -11.92
N VAL A 1070 24.62 18.11 -12.42
CA VAL A 1070 23.76 18.63 -13.50
C VAL A 1070 22.30 18.48 -13.09
N ASP A 1071 21.62 19.60 -13.20
CA ASP A 1071 20.27 19.95 -12.77
C ASP A 1071 19.17 19.09 -13.42
N MET A 1072 18.19 18.61 -12.64
CA MET A 1072 16.96 17.99 -13.15
C MET A 1072 15.74 18.42 -12.34
N GLY A 1073 15.06 19.45 -12.85
CA GLY A 1073 13.73 19.86 -12.41
C GLY A 1073 12.64 18.82 -12.69
N TRP A 1074 11.64 18.77 -11.82
CA TRP A 1074 10.40 17.99 -11.98
C TRP A 1074 9.20 18.90 -12.30
N PRO A 1075 8.17 18.39 -12.99
CA PRO A 1075 7.11 19.19 -13.61
C PRO A 1075 6.15 19.71 -12.54
N GLY A 1076 6.06 21.04 -12.45
CA GLY A 1076 5.10 21.74 -11.63
C GLY A 1076 3.67 21.57 -12.12
N SER A 1077 2.78 21.68 -11.14
CA SER A 1077 1.37 22.06 -11.27
C SER A 1077 1.11 23.01 -12.44
N SER A 1078 0.07 22.72 -13.22
CA SER A 1078 -0.54 23.66 -14.16
C SER A 1078 -1.09 24.87 -13.40
N SER A 1079 -0.27 25.90 -13.25
CA SER A 1079 -0.73 27.27 -13.00
C SER A 1079 -1.10 27.88 -14.35
N ALA A 1080 -2.38 28.22 -14.51
CA ALA A 1080 -2.81 29.07 -15.62
C ALA A 1080 -2.14 30.44 -15.49
N GLU A 1081 -1.34 30.83 -16.47
CA GLU A 1081 -0.82 32.18 -16.61
C GLU A 1081 -1.94 33.13 -17.02
N LEU A 1082 -2.28 34.08 -16.14
CA LEU A 1082 -2.93 35.33 -16.50
C LEU A 1082 -1.85 36.40 -16.59
N SER A 1083 -1.46 36.71 -17.81
CA SER A 1083 -0.55 37.78 -18.18
C SER A 1083 -1.19 39.15 -18.01
N LEU A 1084 -0.59 40.05 -17.21
CA LEU A 1084 -0.66 41.50 -17.44
C LEU A 1084 0.66 42.18 -17.00
N PRO A 1085 1.11 43.22 -17.72
CA PRO A 1085 2.51 43.65 -17.77
C PRO A 1085 2.89 44.70 -16.71
N LEU A 1086 4.20 44.78 -16.50
CA LEU A 1086 5.00 45.76 -15.76
C LEU A 1086 4.46 47.20 -15.74
N VAL A 1087 4.31 47.76 -14.53
CA VAL A 1087 4.93 49.02 -14.07
C VAL A 1087 5.33 48.85 -12.60
#